data_AF-A0A6N3FDN3-F1
#
_entry.id   AF-A0A6N3FDN3-F1
#
_cell.length_a   1.000
_cell.length_b   1.000
_cell.length_c   1.000
_cell.angle_alpha   90.00
_cell.angle_beta   90.00
_cell.angle_gamma   90.00
#
_symmetry.space_group_name_H-M   'P 1'
#
loop_
_entity.id
_entity.type
_entity.pdbx_description
1 polymer ?
#
loop_
_entity_poly.entity_id
_entity_poly.type
_entity_poly.pdbx_seq_one_letter_code
_entity_poly.pdbx_strand_id
1 'polypeptide(L)'
;MRKSKKSLIAFLCVLIFIFNTAVSTYAVDKSNVDGIKEKSVVFLIEGQGNESAGDGTEKNPYRNIKTALKNVTAGGTIKLVGQIKYWKYDEAPNLLYRPIIIDKEVTFDGQSNSFITRAPIQLAADVTFKNIRMEFWASNELMPGVPDSGLPQDEIDEGTKFRSGRSIYLAGHKLTLDNVDTTNSSSSFHRDYRPYISGGTFFEGGETGNKAVLNVINPNSGTEFAEIYAGDYWVERNYPVELNINGKVIGNTIYTGGIKNKHNGDVVINIYNKGKSSVIDTKNHNGKVDVNVKENTKIRDASFNGIRNLTLEKNSEVILRNNVKDLIINDLTVSSGAILDSRELGNNLVVTGDFVGDTSKNNSVLGGTIFLSDNQVIDISGDVKGVTKLNSYNSINKEPLKDNHTYIKAKENATGDFVIEPEYSQSKYKLEKNHNNSSRTTWTAISNKEIFKKFQWTGNENDEILNPDYSVEYLYPIKYINEKDDVYTPFGEEWNEFSATLTKPDGTILDTVNNESDSDFEIYLYEDGVIVNIYNTGFSGEITLKVIHKDGKDISKKVKIGQLQNSSPPVIEGAKDIELKISEVDEFNSKHKLTGITVSDDKDTIDKNSIIVTGNVGKPSAGKIEKYTLTYQVTDTDNNTTTIYRNITVTNRLPEIVANDVTIRKGKSINLLTDSRIGLNATDYEDGNKKSDITVESMGGLQVSNPAEGKYTVIYKVIDKDKNKVTKKITVTVDSNNAPKINGANNTKIKIGEVDKFDLLKGITVTDDHDKNLKITVSGKISKPSPGKNTNSTITYTVKDTDGNTTKVTRIITVTNQLPTISGLINITIKKGQTADLRFGVGAKDHEDGNLTGKIVFPSTNLSTLPIGKHNVTYKVTDSNNNSVTKTRVITVEANTITKRDLIGKDRFETATKISKEGWNSANTILLVNGYDEHLVDGLTATPLATALDAPVLLSGNRSISKTTVDEIKRLNPSKIIVIGGTGAVNESVINELKNINKNMSVKRIGGKNRYETSLNIAKELDAIVPIKKIYVGAGNGEPDSLSISSVAGRDKSPIILTSKESVDSNTFNYLKSKRLTDAYFIGGTGVISNKVIDQINGIVSKNVSGNRIDGKNRNETNANVIKKFYPETTLKGVVIAKDLDLVDALAVGPLAAKKNIPVVLAQKSLSTGQEAVLKSKTTNIIFQAGGGVNTSVLEKLKKLLTI
;
A
#
# COMPACT_ATOMS: atom_id res chain seq x y z
N MET A 1 -57.10 -15.53 -28.09
CA MET A 1 -56.19 -16.67 -28.42
C MET A 1 -54.81 -16.09 -28.70
N ARG A 2 -53.71 -16.57 -28.10
CA ARG A 2 -52.96 -17.85 -28.29
C ARG A 2 -52.00 -17.82 -29.51
N LYS A 3 -50.69 -17.86 -29.22
CA LYS A 3 -49.52 -18.26 -30.05
C LYS A 3 -48.96 -17.32 -31.17
N SER A 4 -47.77 -16.76 -30.85
CA SER A 4 -46.53 -16.72 -31.67
C SER A 4 -46.50 -15.91 -32.99
N LYS A 5 -45.33 -15.48 -33.52
CA LYS A 5 -43.91 -15.81 -33.24
C LYS A 5 -43.01 -14.58 -33.07
N LYS A 6 -41.89 -14.78 -32.35
CA LYS A 6 -40.66 -13.94 -32.43
C LYS A 6 -40.01 -14.04 -33.82
N SER A 7 -39.00 -13.20 -34.08
CA SER A 7 -37.99 -13.31 -35.17
C SER A 7 -38.19 -12.50 -36.46
N LEU A 8 -38.39 -11.16 -36.37
CA LEU A 8 -38.01 -10.24 -37.48
C LEU A 8 -37.70 -8.78 -37.05
N ILE A 9 -37.12 -8.57 -35.86
CA ILE A 9 -36.78 -7.21 -35.34
C ILE A 9 -35.27 -6.92 -35.40
N ALA A 10 -34.43 -7.93 -35.66
CA ALA A 10 -32.97 -7.84 -35.55
C ALA A 10 -32.22 -7.37 -36.81
N PHE A 11 -32.91 -6.85 -37.84
CA PHE A 11 -32.27 -6.59 -39.15
C PHE A 11 -32.74 -5.30 -39.88
N LEU A 12 -33.42 -4.37 -39.20
CA LEU A 12 -33.90 -3.12 -39.82
C LEU A 12 -33.74 -1.88 -38.93
N CYS A 13 -32.66 -1.85 -38.13
CA CYS A 13 -32.22 -0.67 -37.38
C CYS A 13 -30.90 -0.09 -37.93
N VAL A 14 -30.54 -0.46 -39.16
CA VAL A 14 -29.34 -0.02 -39.89
C VAL A 14 -29.83 0.50 -41.25
N LEU A 15 -29.33 1.67 -41.67
CA LEU A 15 -29.79 2.47 -42.82
C LEU A 15 -31.23 3.06 -42.70
N ILE A 16 -31.41 4.00 -41.77
CA ILE A 16 -32.08 5.28 -42.12
C ILE A 16 -31.17 6.45 -41.69
N PHE A 17 -30.73 7.21 -42.69
CA PHE A 17 -30.43 8.65 -42.78
C PHE A 17 -30.44 9.45 -41.46
N ILE A 18 -29.40 10.20 -41.06
CA ILE A 18 -28.50 11.15 -41.78
C ILE A 18 -29.20 12.45 -42.25
N PHE A 19 -28.63 13.60 -41.85
CA PHE A 19 -28.87 15.01 -42.24
C PHE A 19 -29.83 15.93 -41.43
N ASN A 20 -29.28 17.15 -41.19
CA ASN A 20 -29.89 18.46 -40.82
C ASN A 20 -30.49 18.61 -39.39
N THR A 21 -30.24 19.65 -38.57
CA THR A 21 -29.98 21.12 -38.75
C THR A 21 -31.21 21.91 -39.27
N ALA A 22 -31.48 23.20 -39.02
CA ALA A 22 -30.79 24.34 -38.35
C ALA A 22 -31.87 25.45 -38.03
N VAL A 23 -31.69 26.58 -37.32
CA VAL A 23 -30.71 27.11 -36.33
C VAL A 23 -31.30 28.41 -35.69
N SER A 24 -30.98 28.73 -34.42
CA SER A 24 -31.11 30.08 -33.81
C SER A 24 -30.10 30.16 -32.64
N THR A 25 -29.06 31.02 -32.60
CA THR A 25 -29.02 32.50 -32.53
C THR A 25 -29.79 33.06 -31.33
N TYR A 26 -29.25 33.98 -30.50
CA TYR A 26 -28.17 34.96 -30.69
C TYR A 26 -27.05 34.91 -29.62
N ALA A 27 -25.94 35.62 -29.87
CA ALA A 27 -24.84 35.81 -28.93
C ALA A 27 -24.91 37.17 -28.19
N VAL A 28 -24.28 37.23 -27.00
CA VAL A 28 -23.72 38.46 -26.43
C VAL A 28 -22.29 38.14 -25.99
N ASP A 29 -21.33 38.97 -26.41
CA ASP A 29 -19.89 38.75 -26.26
C ASP A 29 -19.35 39.23 -24.91
N LYS A 30 -18.35 38.51 -24.36
CA LYS A 30 -17.28 39.10 -23.53
C LYS A 30 -15.99 38.27 -23.46
N SER A 31 -15.24 38.32 -24.57
CA SER A 31 -13.77 38.51 -24.61
C SER A 31 -12.81 37.50 -23.94
N ASN A 32 -12.05 36.78 -24.79
CA ASN A 32 -10.63 36.41 -24.70
C ASN A 32 -9.98 35.96 -23.36
N VAL A 33 -9.60 34.68 -23.29
CA VAL A 33 -8.21 34.21 -23.05
C VAL A 33 -7.97 32.97 -23.93
N ASP A 34 -6.73 32.72 -24.37
CA ASP A 34 -6.37 31.71 -25.38
C ASP A 34 -6.79 30.26 -25.08
N GLY A 35 -7.18 29.56 -26.15
CA GLY A 35 -7.67 28.19 -26.10
C GLY A 35 -6.57 27.12 -26.19
N ILE A 36 -6.15 26.58 -25.04
CA ILE A 36 -5.54 25.25 -24.99
C ILE A 36 -6.64 24.23 -25.32
N LYS A 37 -6.47 23.45 -26.40
CA LYS A 37 -7.36 22.32 -26.69
C LYS A 37 -7.14 21.21 -25.66
N GLU A 38 -8.24 20.66 -25.13
CA GLU A 38 -8.19 19.51 -24.23
C GLU A 38 -7.52 18.29 -24.91
N LYS A 39 -6.77 17.50 -24.13
CA LYS A 39 -5.99 16.35 -24.59
C LYS A 39 -6.53 15.04 -24.01
N SER A 40 -6.54 13.96 -24.79
CA SER A 40 -6.95 12.63 -24.33
C SER A 40 -6.01 12.02 -23.29
N VAL A 41 -4.73 12.43 -23.26
CA VAL A 41 -3.76 12.10 -22.22
C VAL A 41 -3.03 13.37 -21.80
N VAL A 42 -2.90 13.57 -20.48
CA VAL A 42 -2.06 14.62 -19.88
C VAL A 42 -1.19 14.02 -18.77
N PHE A 43 -0.05 14.64 -18.48
CA PHE A 43 0.87 14.23 -17.43
C PHE A 43 0.86 15.25 -16.27
N LEU A 44 1.01 14.76 -15.04
CA LEU A 44 1.02 15.53 -13.80
C LEU A 44 2.26 15.15 -12.95
N ILE A 45 3.05 16.13 -12.49
CA ILE A 45 4.34 15.88 -11.78
C ILE A 45 4.42 16.39 -10.33
N GLU A 46 3.55 17.33 -9.92
CA GLU A 46 3.58 17.90 -8.56
C GLU A 46 2.23 17.81 -7.85
N GLY A 47 1.13 18.11 -8.54
CA GLY A 47 -0.22 18.21 -7.95
C GLY A 47 -0.56 19.64 -7.51
N GLN A 48 0.42 20.41 -7.03
CA GLN A 48 0.23 21.76 -6.48
C GLN A 48 1.29 22.81 -6.85
N GLY A 49 2.03 22.59 -7.93
CA GLY A 49 2.79 23.69 -8.52
C GLY A 49 1.88 24.77 -9.11
N ASN A 50 2.52 25.75 -9.75
CA ASN A 50 1.87 26.86 -10.43
C ASN A 50 0.82 26.35 -11.44
N GLU A 51 -0.41 26.89 -11.38
CA GLU A 51 -1.53 26.53 -12.25
C GLU A 51 -1.28 26.86 -13.74
N SER A 52 -0.31 27.75 -14.03
CA SER A 52 0.17 28.06 -15.39
C SER A 52 1.46 27.32 -15.79
N ALA A 53 1.92 26.34 -15.02
CA ALA A 53 3.16 25.60 -15.31
C ALA A 53 2.91 24.18 -15.84
N GLY A 54 3.63 23.86 -16.93
CA GLY A 54 3.44 22.65 -17.73
C GLY A 54 2.45 22.86 -18.87
N ASP A 55 2.60 22.06 -19.92
CA ASP A 55 1.65 21.96 -21.04
C ASP A 55 0.91 20.61 -21.07
N GLY A 56 1.21 19.73 -20.10
CA GLY A 56 0.58 18.42 -19.95
C GLY A 56 1.20 17.32 -20.79
N THR A 57 2.26 17.58 -21.57
CA THR A 57 3.07 16.50 -22.18
C THR A 57 3.98 15.82 -21.14
N GLU A 58 4.49 14.64 -21.45
CA GLU A 58 5.44 13.91 -20.59
C GLU A 58 6.74 14.69 -20.34
N LYS A 59 7.20 15.44 -21.35
CA LYS A 59 8.41 16.29 -21.28
C LYS A 59 8.19 17.58 -20.49
N ASN A 60 6.95 18.04 -20.37
CA ASN A 60 6.58 19.24 -19.61
C ASN A 60 5.23 19.06 -18.88
N PRO A 61 5.16 18.15 -17.87
CA PRO A 61 3.91 17.81 -17.22
C PRO A 61 3.29 19.00 -16.51
N TYR A 62 1.95 19.03 -16.43
CA TYR A 62 1.27 20.00 -15.57
C TYR A 62 1.75 19.86 -14.13
N ARG A 63 1.98 20.99 -13.47
CA ARG A 63 2.39 20.98 -12.05
C ARG A 63 1.19 21.03 -11.11
N ASN A 64 0.00 21.41 -11.58
CA ASN A 64 -1.21 21.49 -10.78
C ASN A 64 -2.31 20.52 -11.26
N ILE A 65 -2.98 19.85 -10.34
CA ILE A 65 -4.08 18.90 -10.66
C ILE A 65 -5.31 19.60 -11.24
N LYS A 66 -5.62 20.84 -10.82
CA LYS A 66 -6.75 21.62 -11.37
C LYS A 66 -6.50 21.97 -12.85
N THR A 67 -5.25 22.27 -13.21
CA THR A 67 -4.84 22.47 -14.60
C THR A 67 -4.89 21.18 -15.41
N ALA A 68 -4.51 20.03 -14.83
CA ALA A 68 -4.63 18.74 -15.50
C ALA A 68 -6.10 18.37 -15.77
N LEU A 69 -6.99 18.52 -14.79
CA LEU A 69 -8.43 18.29 -14.94
C LEU A 69 -9.10 19.24 -15.94
N LYS A 70 -8.70 20.51 -15.96
CA LYS A 70 -9.19 21.48 -16.95
C LYS A 70 -8.80 21.07 -18.38
N ASN A 71 -7.57 20.61 -18.60
CA ASN A 71 -7.01 20.41 -19.95
C ASN A 71 -6.98 18.94 -20.44
N VAL A 72 -7.46 17.97 -19.65
CA VAL A 72 -7.76 16.62 -20.13
C VAL A 72 -9.17 16.58 -20.74
N THR A 73 -9.43 15.75 -21.75
CA THR A 73 -10.80 15.53 -22.26
C THR A 73 -11.62 14.68 -21.29
N ALA A 74 -12.94 14.75 -21.38
CA ALA A 74 -13.80 13.72 -20.79
C ALA A 74 -13.42 12.33 -21.36
N GLY A 75 -13.45 11.30 -20.52
CA GLY A 75 -12.92 9.96 -20.80
C GLY A 75 -11.39 9.87 -20.85
N GLY A 76 -10.66 10.98 -20.69
CA GLY A 76 -9.20 11.05 -20.85
C GLY A 76 -8.40 10.56 -19.63
N THR A 77 -7.08 10.46 -19.81
CA THR A 77 -6.16 9.93 -18.79
C THR A 77 -5.19 10.99 -18.25
N ILE A 78 -5.10 11.11 -16.93
CA ILE A 78 -4.06 11.87 -16.21
C ILE A 78 -3.00 10.88 -15.73
N LYS A 79 -1.83 10.84 -16.38
CA LYS A 79 -0.68 10.04 -15.98
C LYS A 79 0.14 10.75 -14.91
N LEU A 80 0.54 10.03 -13.85
CA LEU A 80 1.35 10.58 -12.76
C LEU A 80 2.85 10.34 -13.00
N VAL A 81 3.65 11.39 -12.85
CA VAL A 81 5.11 11.38 -13.00
C VAL A 81 5.74 11.58 -11.63
N GLY A 82 6.14 10.49 -10.98
CA GLY A 82 6.68 10.55 -9.62
C GLY A 82 5.62 10.81 -8.55
N GLN A 83 6.08 11.13 -7.33
CA GLN A 83 5.22 11.28 -6.15
C GLN A 83 4.46 12.62 -6.14
N ILE A 84 3.17 12.56 -6.42
CA ILE A 84 2.25 13.70 -6.52
C ILE A 84 1.70 14.06 -5.13
N LYS A 85 1.52 15.36 -4.86
CA LYS A 85 1.29 15.90 -3.51
C LYS A 85 0.23 17.01 -3.52
N TYR A 86 -0.79 16.89 -2.66
CA TYR A 86 -1.86 17.89 -2.52
C TYR A 86 -2.10 18.31 -1.05
N TRP A 87 -1.66 19.52 -0.70
CA TRP A 87 -1.61 20.10 0.65
C TRP A 87 -2.54 21.31 0.87
N LYS A 88 -3.33 21.70 -0.12
CA LYS A 88 -3.98 23.04 -0.14
C LYS A 88 -5.25 23.02 0.70
N TYR A 89 -5.16 23.66 1.86
CA TYR A 89 -6.29 24.06 2.68
C TYR A 89 -7.01 25.25 2.02
N ASP A 90 -7.90 24.96 1.05
CA ASP A 90 -8.91 25.94 0.64
C ASP A 90 -9.95 26.01 1.79
N GLU A 91 -9.84 27.00 2.68
CA GLU A 91 -10.63 27.07 3.92
C GLU A 91 -12.15 27.16 3.69
N ALA A 92 -12.90 26.62 4.64
CA ALA A 92 -14.36 26.74 4.75
C ALA A 92 -14.73 27.20 6.17
N PRO A 93 -15.85 27.94 6.38
CA PRO A 93 -16.17 28.56 7.67
C PRO A 93 -16.28 27.61 8.87
N ASN A 94 -16.43 26.30 8.63
CA ASN A 94 -16.78 25.29 9.62
C ASN A 94 -15.63 24.32 9.97
N LEU A 95 -14.36 24.72 9.78
CA LEU A 95 -13.15 23.91 10.06
C LEU A 95 -13.10 22.55 9.33
N LEU A 96 -13.69 22.46 8.13
CA LEU A 96 -13.69 21.26 7.28
C LEU A 96 -12.89 21.54 5.99
N TYR A 97 -12.00 20.60 5.61
CA TYR A 97 -11.11 20.76 4.46
C TYR A 97 -11.83 20.53 3.14
N ARG A 98 -11.93 21.54 2.27
CA ARG A 98 -12.62 21.39 0.97
C ARG A 98 -12.00 20.25 0.14
N PRO A 99 -12.82 19.40 -0.50
CA PRO A 99 -12.35 18.32 -1.34
C PRO A 99 -11.69 18.82 -2.63
N ILE A 100 -10.85 17.95 -3.19
CA ILE A 100 -10.54 17.95 -4.62
C ILE A 100 -11.83 17.50 -5.33
N ILE A 101 -12.52 18.43 -5.99
CA ILE A 101 -13.61 18.10 -6.91
C ILE A 101 -13.00 17.51 -8.18
N ILE A 102 -13.58 16.41 -8.66
CA ILE A 102 -13.31 15.84 -9.99
C ILE A 102 -14.63 15.87 -10.77
N ASP A 103 -14.80 16.91 -11.57
CA ASP A 103 -16.01 17.32 -12.31
C ASP A 103 -16.03 16.85 -13.78
N LYS A 104 -15.08 16.01 -14.16
CA LYS A 104 -14.91 15.49 -15.52
C LYS A 104 -14.61 14.00 -15.46
N GLU A 105 -15.16 13.22 -16.39
CA GLU A 105 -14.88 11.78 -16.48
C GLU A 105 -13.40 11.57 -16.82
N VAL A 106 -12.63 10.92 -15.93
CA VAL A 106 -11.17 10.77 -16.10
C VAL A 106 -10.62 9.47 -15.50
N THR A 107 -9.48 9.02 -16.05
CA THR A 107 -8.62 7.98 -15.45
C THR A 107 -7.34 8.60 -14.91
N PHE A 108 -7.09 8.52 -13.61
CA PHE A 108 -5.78 8.78 -13.01
C PHE A 108 -4.94 7.51 -13.04
N ASP A 109 -3.96 7.42 -13.94
CA ASP A 109 -3.00 6.31 -13.98
C ASP A 109 -1.72 6.70 -13.23
N GLY A 110 -1.50 6.06 -12.09
CA GLY A 110 -0.34 6.31 -11.23
C GLY A 110 0.99 5.85 -11.81
N GLN A 111 1.01 4.93 -12.77
CA GLN A 111 2.24 4.29 -13.27
C GLN A 111 3.11 3.74 -12.11
N SER A 112 2.47 3.17 -11.08
CA SER A 112 3.04 2.73 -9.78
C SER A 112 3.49 3.83 -8.81
N ASN A 113 3.29 5.10 -9.11
CA ASN A 113 3.63 6.23 -8.23
C ASN A 113 2.60 6.49 -7.12
N SER A 114 3.02 7.27 -6.12
CA SER A 114 2.14 7.80 -5.06
C SER A 114 1.36 9.04 -5.51
N PHE A 115 0.09 9.11 -5.10
CA PHE A 115 -0.68 10.35 -4.94
C PHE A 115 -0.99 10.55 -3.45
N ILE A 116 -0.43 11.61 -2.86
CA ILE A 116 -0.56 11.92 -1.43
C ILE A 116 -1.41 13.17 -1.25
N THR A 117 -2.47 13.10 -0.44
CA THR A 117 -3.40 14.23 -0.22
C THR A 117 -3.75 14.42 1.25
N ARG A 118 -3.94 15.69 1.66
CA ARG A 118 -4.60 16.09 2.92
C ARG A 118 -6.05 16.53 2.75
N ALA A 119 -6.50 16.69 1.51
CA ALA A 119 -7.88 17.01 1.18
C ALA A 119 -8.66 15.73 0.82
N PRO A 120 -9.96 15.65 1.15
CA PRO A 120 -10.83 14.62 0.60
C PRO A 120 -10.89 14.70 -0.93
N ILE A 121 -11.44 13.66 -1.55
CA ILE A 121 -11.80 13.68 -2.97
C ILE A 121 -13.32 13.62 -3.05
N GLN A 122 -13.93 14.44 -3.89
CA GLN A 122 -15.34 14.31 -4.26
C GLN A 122 -15.47 14.20 -5.78
N LEU A 123 -16.30 13.26 -6.21
CA LEU A 123 -16.71 13.14 -7.59
C LEU A 123 -17.84 14.13 -7.91
N ALA A 124 -17.84 14.65 -9.13
CA ALA A 124 -19.03 15.15 -9.83
C ALA A 124 -19.12 14.55 -11.26
N ALA A 125 -18.32 13.50 -11.52
CA ALA A 125 -18.30 12.69 -12.73
C ALA A 125 -17.74 11.28 -12.41
N ASP A 126 -17.80 10.35 -13.36
CA ASP A 126 -17.25 9.01 -13.20
C ASP A 126 -15.70 9.02 -13.23
N VAL A 127 -15.04 8.39 -12.26
CA VAL A 127 -13.58 8.46 -12.12
C VAL A 127 -12.96 7.08 -11.92
N THR A 128 -11.85 6.83 -12.61
CA THR A 128 -10.98 5.67 -12.39
C THR A 128 -9.65 6.10 -11.77
N PHE A 129 -9.20 5.43 -10.72
CA PHE A 129 -7.81 5.47 -10.24
C PHE A 129 -7.18 4.11 -10.56
N LYS A 130 -6.02 4.12 -11.23
CA LYS A 130 -5.37 2.94 -11.80
C LYS A 130 -3.89 2.89 -11.43
N ASN A 131 -3.35 1.71 -11.09
CA ASN A 131 -1.92 1.47 -10.87
C ASN A 131 -1.24 2.52 -9.96
N ILE A 132 -1.84 2.82 -8.81
CA ILE A 132 -1.54 4.03 -8.03
C ILE A 132 -1.50 3.74 -6.52
N ARG A 133 -0.55 4.36 -5.81
CA ARG A 133 -0.50 4.35 -4.35
C ARG A 133 -1.22 5.59 -3.81
N MET A 134 -2.41 5.43 -3.21
CA MET A 134 -3.18 6.55 -2.64
C MET A 134 -2.91 6.68 -1.13
N GLU A 135 -2.25 7.76 -0.72
CA GLU A 135 -1.84 7.99 0.67
C GLU A 135 -2.59 9.22 1.24
N PHE A 136 -3.59 8.97 2.08
CA PHE A 136 -4.37 10.02 2.73
C PHE A 136 -3.73 10.42 4.06
N TRP A 137 -3.46 11.71 4.24
CA TRP A 137 -2.73 12.23 5.39
C TRP A 137 -3.64 13.05 6.31
N ALA A 138 -3.81 12.63 7.57
CA ALA A 138 -4.63 13.36 8.54
C ALA A 138 -3.92 14.62 9.06
N SER A 139 -4.69 15.62 9.47
CA SER A 139 -4.18 16.92 9.95
C SER A 139 -3.46 16.90 11.29
N ASN A 140 -3.54 15.80 12.07
CA ASN A 140 -2.97 15.69 13.41
C ASN A 140 -1.52 15.14 13.46
N GLU A 141 -0.97 14.64 12.34
CA GLU A 141 0.43 14.23 12.24
C GLU A 141 1.17 15.04 11.18
N LEU A 142 2.45 15.35 11.42
CA LEU A 142 3.30 16.06 10.46
C LEU A 142 4.01 15.06 9.55
N MET A 143 3.90 15.25 8.23
CA MET A 143 4.81 14.58 7.30
C MET A 143 6.26 15.02 7.55
N PRO A 144 7.24 14.12 7.37
CA PRO A 144 8.66 14.48 7.39
C PRO A 144 8.96 15.64 6.42
N GLY A 145 9.32 16.80 6.97
CA GLY A 145 9.75 17.98 6.21
C GLY A 145 8.70 19.07 5.94
N VAL A 146 7.45 18.93 6.38
CA VAL A 146 6.42 19.97 6.22
C VAL A 146 6.22 20.75 7.53
N PRO A 147 6.34 22.10 7.56
CA PRO A 147 6.03 22.90 8.74
C PRO A 147 4.54 22.88 9.12
N ASP A 148 4.26 23.04 10.40
CA ASP A 148 2.89 23.12 10.92
C ASP A 148 2.28 24.52 10.71
N SER A 149 1.04 24.57 10.25
CA SER A 149 0.24 25.79 10.05
C SER A 149 -0.95 25.75 11.01
N GLY A 150 -0.68 26.08 12.28
CA GLY A 150 -1.58 25.81 13.41
C GLY A 150 -2.97 26.42 13.26
N LEU A 151 -3.95 25.57 12.99
CA LEU A 151 -5.39 25.88 13.03
C LEU A 151 -6.02 25.31 14.32
N PRO A 152 -7.16 25.85 14.80
CA PRO A 152 -7.72 25.50 16.11
C PRO A 152 -8.30 24.08 16.18
N GLN A 153 -8.13 23.43 17.34
CA GLN A 153 -8.83 22.20 17.72
C GLN A 153 -9.97 22.53 18.70
N ASP A 154 -11.14 22.88 18.17
CA ASP A 154 -12.37 23.04 18.97
C ASP A 154 -13.23 21.76 18.98
N GLU A 155 -13.77 21.45 20.16
CA GLU A 155 -14.52 20.23 20.50
C GLU A 155 -15.84 20.10 19.72
N ILE A 156 -15.81 19.42 18.57
CA ILE A 156 -17.00 18.97 17.84
C ILE A 156 -16.69 17.60 17.21
N ASP A 157 -17.31 16.53 17.74
CA ASP A 157 -17.26 15.13 17.28
C ASP A 157 -15.99 14.74 16.50
N GLU A 158 -14.89 14.50 17.24
CA GLU A 158 -13.58 14.11 16.70
C GLU A 158 -13.68 13.04 15.59
N GLY A 159 -14.51 12.02 15.83
CA GLY A 159 -14.74 10.92 14.91
C GLY A 159 -15.22 11.33 13.51
N THR A 160 -15.93 12.46 13.35
CA THR A 160 -16.42 12.89 12.02
C THR A 160 -15.43 13.79 11.28
N LYS A 161 -14.75 14.71 11.97
CA LYS A 161 -13.71 15.57 11.36
C LYS A 161 -12.57 14.73 10.77
N PHE A 162 -12.04 13.75 11.50
CA PHE A 162 -10.92 12.91 11.03
C PHE A 162 -11.27 11.91 9.91
N ARG A 163 -12.56 11.58 9.74
CA ARG A 163 -13.07 10.84 8.56
C ARG A 163 -13.09 11.75 7.34
N SER A 164 -13.64 12.96 7.48
CA SER A 164 -13.87 13.86 6.35
C SER A 164 -12.59 14.22 5.58
N GLY A 165 -11.46 14.47 6.26
CA GLY A 165 -10.18 14.75 5.61
C GLY A 165 -9.56 13.57 4.83
N ARG A 166 -10.11 12.36 4.95
CA ARG A 166 -9.60 11.11 4.37
C ARG A 166 -10.65 10.31 3.61
N SER A 167 -11.74 10.96 3.21
CA SER A 167 -12.85 10.33 2.52
C SER A 167 -12.78 10.53 1.01
N ILE A 168 -13.21 9.53 0.26
CA ILE A 168 -13.62 9.67 -1.13
C ILE A 168 -15.15 9.64 -1.19
N TYR A 169 -15.72 10.75 -1.66
CA TYR A 169 -17.15 11.00 -1.80
C TYR A 169 -17.59 10.70 -3.23
N LEU A 170 -18.39 9.66 -3.43
CA LEU A 170 -18.87 9.25 -4.75
C LEU A 170 -19.98 10.16 -5.29
N ALA A 171 -20.70 10.89 -4.42
CA ALA A 171 -21.73 11.86 -4.79
C ALA A 171 -22.77 11.36 -5.82
N GLY A 172 -23.10 10.07 -5.83
CA GLY A 172 -24.01 9.51 -6.85
C GLY A 172 -23.37 9.21 -8.22
N HIS A 173 -22.03 9.11 -8.31
CA HIS A 173 -21.24 8.73 -9.50
C HIS A 173 -20.42 7.43 -9.29
N LYS A 174 -19.76 6.93 -10.35
CA LYS A 174 -18.89 5.74 -10.29
C LYS A 174 -17.45 6.10 -9.91
N LEU A 175 -16.94 5.48 -8.84
CA LEU A 175 -15.52 5.36 -8.54
C LEU A 175 -15.02 3.96 -8.93
N THR A 176 -14.00 3.88 -9.78
CA THR A 176 -13.29 2.63 -10.09
C THR A 176 -11.85 2.69 -9.55
N LEU A 177 -11.43 1.66 -8.84
CA LEU A 177 -10.12 1.54 -8.20
C LEU A 177 -9.45 0.26 -8.73
N ASP A 178 -8.56 0.42 -9.71
CA ASP A 178 -7.86 -0.64 -10.44
C ASP A 178 -6.41 -0.77 -9.98
N ASN A 179 -6.05 -1.85 -9.28
CA ASN A 179 -4.70 -2.03 -8.71
C ASN A 179 -4.24 -0.82 -7.87
N VAL A 180 -5.11 -0.36 -6.96
CA VAL A 180 -4.85 0.76 -6.05
C VAL A 180 -4.28 0.25 -4.73
N ASP A 181 -3.04 0.60 -4.41
CA ASP A 181 -2.47 0.39 -3.06
C ASP A 181 -2.87 1.58 -2.16
N THR A 182 -3.46 1.32 -1.00
CA THR A 182 -3.85 2.37 -0.04
C THR A 182 -2.93 2.41 1.19
N THR A 183 -1.74 1.79 1.15
CA THR A 183 -0.81 1.77 2.29
C THR A 183 0.02 3.06 2.34
N ASN A 184 -0.18 3.82 3.42
CA ASN A 184 0.74 4.90 3.81
C ASN A 184 2.13 4.29 4.07
N SER A 185 3.11 4.71 3.28
CA SER A 185 4.46 4.15 3.22
C SER A 185 5.34 4.50 4.42
N SER A 186 4.89 5.40 5.31
CA SER A 186 5.77 6.13 6.23
C SER A 186 5.42 6.06 7.73
N SER A 187 4.37 5.35 8.13
CA SER A 187 4.00 5.17 9.54
C SER A 187 3.82 3.70 9.92
N SER A 188 4.08 3.35 11.19
CA SER A 188 3.77 2.01 11.74
C SER A 188 2.27 1.74 11.90
N PHE A 189 1.42 2.70 11.51
CA PHE A 189 -0.02 2.74 11.72
C PHE A 189 -0.76 2.68 10.37
N HIS A 190 -0.29 1.85 9.43
CA HIS A 190 -0.80 1.76 8.05
C HIS A 190 -2.33 1.61 7.95
N ARG A 191 -2.99 1.00 8.95
CA ARG A 191 -4.45 0.83 9.03
C ARG A 191 -5.19 2.10 9.43
N ASP A 192 -4.60 2.93 10.27
CA ASP A 192 -5.29 4.11 10.80
C ASP A 192 -5.34 5.25 9.78
N TYR A 193 -4.51 5.17 8.74
CA TYR A 193 -4.40 6.13 7.61
C TYR A 193 -5.05 5.68 6.30
N ARG A 194 -5.81 4.57 6.29
CA ARG A 194 -6.59 4.17 5.10
C ARG A 194 -7.64 5.24 4.73
N PRO A 195 -8.02 5.35 3.44
CA PRO A 195 -9.18 6.15 3.07
C PRO A 195 -10.50 5.54 3.55
N TYR A 196 -11.48 6.39 3.81
CA TYR A 196 -12.89 6.05 3.94
C TYR A 196 -13.60 6.22 2.59
N ILE A 197 -14.66 5.46 2.36
CA ILE A 197 -15.56 5.68 1.22
C ILE A 197 -16.93 6.15 1.73
N SER A 198 -17.56 7.09 1.03
CA SER A 198 -18.96 7.49 1.21
C SER A 198 -19.67 7.60 -0.15
N GLY A 199 -20.91 7.12 -0.25
CA GLY A 199 -21.77 7.38 -1.40
C GLY A 199 -22.18 8.85 -1.55
N GLY A 200 -22.12 9.62 -0.45
CA GLY A 200 -22.59 11.01 -0.33
C GLY A 200 -21.71 12.10 -0.96
N THR A 201 -22.06 13.37 -0.70
CA THR A 201 -21.22 14.55 -1.00
C THR A 201 -20.50 15.02 0.25
N PHE A 202 -19.42 15.78 0.07
CA PHE A 202 -18.86 16.60 1.13
C PHE A 202 -19.79 17.79 1.43
N PHE A 203 -20.37 17.81 2.62
CA PHE A 203 -21.27 18.88 3.11
C PHE A 203 -22.57 19.06 2.28
N GLU A 204 -23.46 19.93 2.74
CA GLU A 204 -24.69 20.31 2.03
C GLU A 204 -24.37 21.15 0.77
N GLY A 205 -24.95 20.79 -0.38
CA GLY A 205 -24.89 21.60 -1.60
C GLY A 205 -23.90 21.15 -2.69
N GLY A 206 -23.27 19.98 -2.58
CA GLY A 206 -22.59 19.37 -3.71
C GLY A 206 -23.57 18.86 -4.79
N GLU A 207 -23.22 19.01 -6.07
CA GLU A 207 -23.94 18.34 -7.16
C GLU A 207 -23.87 16.82 -6.99
N THR A 208 -24.92 16.09 -7.43
CA THR A 208 -24.98 14.64 -7.32
C THR A 208 -25.50 13.97 -8.58
N GLY A 209 -24.82 12.90 -8.99
CA GLY A 209 -25.33 11.93 -9.95
C GLY A 209 -26.48 11.08 -9.41
N ASN A 210 -26.95 10.15 -10.23
CA ASN A 210 -28.17 9.37 -9.98
C ASN A 210 -27.95 7.97 -9.37
N LYS A 211 -26.69 7.50 -9.25
CA LYS A 211 -26.35 6.19 -8.66
C LYS A 211 -24.87 6.15 -8.27
N ALA A 212 -24.58 6.05 -6.97
CA ALA A 212 -23.20 5.88 -6.52
C ALA A 212 -22.73 4.44 -6.83
N VAL A 213 -21.55 4.27 -7.41
CA VAL A 213 -20.99 2.94 -7.71
C VAL A 213 -19.53 2.88 -7.27
N LEU A 214 -19.16 1.89 -6.45
CA LEU A 214 -17.77 1.58 -6.12
C LEU A 214 -17.34 0.29 -6.80
N ASN A 215 -16.35 0.37 -7.68
CA ASN A 215 -15.70 -0.79 -8.30
C ASN A 215 -14.28 -0.94 -7.77
N VAL A 216 -14.00 -1.99 -7.00
CA VAL A 216 -12.64 -2.37 -6.62
C VAL A 216 -12.21 -3.54 -7.51
N ILE A 217 -11.26 -3.30 -8.42
CA ILE A 217 -10.78 -4.30 -9.38
C ILE A 217 -9.26 -4.48 -9.28
N ASN A 218 -8.77 -5.68 -9.59
CA ASN A 218 -7.36 -6.07 -9.47
C ASN A 218 -6.69 -5.66 -8.13
N PRO A 219 -7.33 -5.86 -6.95
CA PRO A 219 -6.79 -5.41 -5.68
C PRO A 219 -5.46 -6.10 -5.35
N ASN A 220 -4.46 -5.31 -4.97
CA ASN A 220 -3.15 -5.81 -4.57
C ASN A 220 -3.09 -6.08 -3.05
N SER A 221 -1.93 -6.53 -2.55
CA SER A 221 -1.75 -6.88 -1.14
C SER A 221 -1.98 -5.72 -0.16
N GLY A 222 -1.91 -4.48 -0.64
CA GLY A 222 -2.08 -3.25 0.12
C GLY A 222 -3.47 -2.59 0.01
N THR A 223 -4.35 -3.04 -0.89
CA THR A 223 -5.71 -2.49 -1.06
C THR A 223 -6.62 -2.79 0.15
N GLU A 224 -6.91 -1.77 0.96
CA GLU A 224 -7.79 -1.82 2.15
C GLU A 224 -8.37 -0.43 2.45
N PHE A 225 -9.66 -0.35 2.83
CA PHE A 225 -10.32 0.89 3.26
C PHE A 225 -10.57 0.86 4.77
N ALA A 226 -10.68 2.01 5.42
CA ALA A 226 -11.00 2.07 6.85
C ALA A 226 -12.40 1.52 7.12
N GLU A 227 -13.42 2.17 6.56
CA GLU A 227 -14.83 1.77 6.56
C GLU A 227 -15.45 2.21 5.21
N ILE A 228 -16.53 1.55 4.78
CA ILE A 228 -17.31 1.93 3.59
C ILE A 228 -18.73 2.30 4.04
N TYR A 229 -19.19 3.47 3.61
CA TYR A 229 -20.57 3.93 3.79
C TYR A 229 -21.25 4.06 2.42
N ALA A 230 -22.35 3.33 2.20
CA ALA A 230 -23.21 3.59 1.03
C ALA A 230 -23.95 4.92 1.20
N GLY A 231 -24.32 5.29 2.43
CA GLY A 231 -24.89 6.59 2.75
C GLY A 231 -23.90 7.75 2.77
N ASP A 232 -24.48 8.93 2.90
CA ASP A 232 -23.82 10.22 3.15
C ASP A 232 -23.61 10.42 4.67
N TYR A 233 -22.63 11.21 5.08
CA TYR A 233 -22.36 11.43 6.51
C TYR A 233 -23.32 12.45 7.15
N TRP A 234 -23.85 13.38 6.35
CA TRP A 234 -24.51 14.61 6.80
C TRP A 234 -25.94 14.78 6.28
N VAL A 235 -26.29 14.26 5.11
CA VAL A 235 -27.59 14.53 4.44
C VAL A 235 -28.33 13.22 4.15
N GLU A 236 -29.66 13.21 4.20
CA GLU A 236 -30.42 12.05 3.70
C GLU A 236 -30.31 11.93 2.17
N ARG A 237 -30.12 10.69 1.66
CA ARG A 237 -29.92 10.43 0.21
C ARG A 237 -30.81 9.31 -0.29
N ASN A 238 -31.40 9.51 -1.47
CA ASN A 238 -32.44 8.63 -2.03
C ASN A 238 -32.02 7.90 -3.32
N TYR A 239 -30.83 8.18 -3.89
CA TYR A 239 -30.31 7.44 -5.05
C TYR A 239 -29.83 6.03 -4.65
N PRO A 240 -29.90 5.03 -5.55
CA PRO A 240 -29.35 3.70 -5.29
C PRO A 240 -27.81 3.71 -5.23
N VAL A 241 -27.24 2.67 -4.61
CA VAL A 241 -25.79 2.46 -4.48
C VAL A 241 -25.40 1.04 -4.86
N GLU A 242 -24.30 0.87 -5.58
CA GLU A 242 -23.73 -0.44 -5.92
C GLU A 242 -22.28 -0.55 -5.47
N LEU A 243 -21.96 -1.60 -4.72
CA LEU A 243 -20.63 -1.85 -4.16
C LEU A 243 -20.07 -3.16 -4.72
N ASN A 244 -19.23 -3.06 -5.76
CA ASN A 244 -18.48 -4.16 -6.36
C ASN A 244 -17.11 -4.29 -5.66
N ILE A 245 -17.05 -5.13 -4.63
CA ILE A 245 -15.92 -5.23 -3.69
C ILE A 245 -15.08 -6.49 -3.95
N ASN A 246 -13.79 -6.32 -4.25
CA ASN A 246 -12.84 -7.41 -4.44
C ASN A 246 -11.74 -7.40 -3.36
N GLY A 247 -11.37 -8.58 -2.86
CA GLY A 247 -10.14 -8.79 -2.08
C GLY A 247 -10.21 -8.40 -0.59
N LYS A 248 -9.08 -7.97 -0.01
CA LYS A 248 -8.91 -7.79 1.45
C LYS A 248 -9.83 -6.74 2.09
N VAL A 249 -10.52 -5.92 1.30
CA VAL A 249 -11.57 -4.99 1.73
C VAL A 249 -12.64 -5.69 2.57
N ILE A 250 -12.89 -6.99 2.32
CA ILE A 250 -13.81 -7.90 3.02
C ILE A 250 -13.24 -8.30 4.41
N GLY A 251 -12.81 -7.31 5.19
CA GLY A 251 -12.27 -7.44 6.54
C GLY A 251 -12.75 -6.39 7.53
N ASN A 252 -13.41 -5.33 7.05
CA ASN A 252 -13.94 -4.21 7.84
C ASN A 252 -15.47 -4.05 7.56
N THR A 253 -16.15 -3.20 8.32
CA THR A 253 -17.61 -3.03 8.22
C THR A 253 -18.03 -2.26 6.96
N ILE A 254 -19.07 -2.74 6.28
CA ILE A 254 -19.83 -2.00 5.26
C ILE A 254 -21.12 -1.51 5.91
N TYR A 255 -21.30 -0.19 5.95
CA TYR A 255 -22.50 0.47 6.44
C TYR A 255 -23.39 0.84 5.25
N THR A 256 -24.64 0.37 5.22
CA THR A 256 -25.57 0.74 4.13
C THR A 256 -26.26 2.09 4.38
N GLY A 257 -26.32 2.52 5.64
CA GLY A 257 -26.77 3.85 6.05
C GLY A 257 -25.69 4.94 6.03
N GLY A 258 -26.10 6.13 6.47
CA GLY A 258 -25.19 7.24 6.79
C GLY A 258 -24.76 7.27 8.25
N ILE A 259 -23.78 8.11 8.60
CA ILE A 259 -23.26 8.21 9.98
C ILE A 259 -24.30 8.82 10.92
N LYS A 260 -24.84 10.01 10.57
CA LYS A 260 -25.85 10.70 11.38
C LYS A 260 -27.26 10.61 10.80
N ASN A 261 -27.37 10.66 9.47
CA ASN A 261 -28.65 10.72 8.75
C ASN A 261 -28.87 9.49 7.88
N LYS A 262 -30.13 9.26 7.47
CA LYS A 262 -30.50 8.00 6.83
C LYS A 262 -30.20 7.96 5.34
N HIS A 263 -29.86 6.78 4.85
CA HIS A 263 -29.95 6.46 3.44
C HIS A 263 -31.32 5.84 3.12
N ASN A 264 -31.91 6.20 1.98
CA ASN A 264 -33.25 5.78 1.55
C ASN A 264 -33.24 5.02 0.21
N GLY A 265 -32.12 5.04 -0.52
CA GLY A 265 -31.97 4.30 -1.79
C GLY A 265 -31.66 2.82 -1.57
N ASP A 266 -31.94 1.98 -2.57
CA ASP A 266 -31.60 0.55 -2.54
C ASP A 266 -30.07 0.35 -2.73
N VAL A 267 -29.48 -0.56 -1.95
CA VAL A 267 -28.04 -0.83 -1.91
C VAL A 267 -27.76 -2.27 -2.35
N VAL A 268 -26.94 -2.44 -3.39
CA VAL A 268 -26.51 -3.76 -3.90
C VAL A 268 -25.03 -3.97 -3.59
N ILE A 269 -24.69 -5.09 -2.95
CA ILE A 269 -23.33 -5.42 -2.53
C ILE A 269 -22.89 -6.70 -3.26
N ASN A 270 -22.02 -6.55 -4.26
CA ASN A 270 -21.43 -7.65 -5.01
C ASN A 270 -20.03 -7.93 -4.45
N ILE A 271 -19.85 -9.11 -3.83
CA ILE A 271 -18.60 -9.47 -3.13
C ILE A 271 -17.82 -10.50 -3.95
N TYR A 272 -16.55 -10.18 -4.23
CA TYR A 272 -15.64 -10.97 -5.06
C TYR A 272 -14.38 -11.39 -4.28
N ASN A 273 -13.92 -12.62 -4.47
CA ASN A 273 -12.62 -13.14 -3.98
C ASN A 273 -12.52 -13.31 -2.44
N LYS A 274 -11.43 -13.94 -1.95
CA LYS A 274 -11.33 -14.47 -0.58
C LYS A 274 -11.17 -13.37 0.48
N GLY A 275 -12.18 -13.24 1.35
CA GLY A 275 -12.23 -12.30 2.49
C GLY A 275 -11.88 -12.93 3.84
N LYS A 276 -11.81 -12.10 4.90
CA LYS A 276 -11.59 -12.55 6.28
C LYS A 276 -12.79 -12.42 7.20
N SER A 277 -13.56 -11.33 7.07
CA SER A 277 -14.65 -10.98 8.00
C SER A 277 -15.46 -9.80 7.47
N SER A 278 -16.59 -10.07 6.80
CA SER A 278 -17.52 -9.01 6.38
C SER A 278 -18.66 -8.84 7.37
N VAL A 279 -18.71 -7.68 8.02
CA VAL A 279 -19.89 -7.22 8.75
C VAL A 279 -20.63 -6.23 7.86
N ILE A 280 -21.90 -6.49 7.59
CA ILE A 280 -22.82 -5.56 6.93
C ILE A 280 -23.73 -4.98 8.02
N ASP A 281 -23.69 -3.66 8.19
CA ASP A 281 -24.50 -2.94 9.18
C ASP A 281 -25.55 -2.09 8.45
N THR A 282 -26.82 -2.42 8.68
CA THR A 282 -28.00 -1.84 8.03
C THR A 282 -28.69 -0.77 8.87
N LYS A 283 -28.06 -0.34 9.98
CA LYS A 283 -28.49 0.87 10.72
C LYS A 283 -28.47 2.10 9.82
N ASN A 284 -29.35 3.05 10.12
CA ASN A 284 -29.54 4.30 9.36
C ASN A 284 -29.84 4.08 7.87
N HIS A 285 -30.49 2.97 7.52
CA HIS A 285 -30.92 2.66 6.16
C HIS A 285 -32.41 2.29 6.16
N ASN A 286 -33.17 2.90 5.23
CA ASN A 286 -34.59 2.58 5.00
C ASN A 286 -34.82 1.84 3.66
N GLY A 287 -33.81 1.80 2.77
CA GLY A 287 -33.88 1.12 1.47
C GLY A 287 -33.61 -0.38 1.59
N LYS A 288 -33.72 -1.11 0.48
CA LYS A 288 -33.42 -2.55 0.42
C LYS A 288 -31.91 -2.78 0.37
N VAL A 289 -31.45 -3.90 0.94
CA VAL A 289 -30.04 -4.35 0.85
C VAL A 289 -29.99 -5.74 0.22
N ASP A 290 -29.37 -5.86 -0.94
CA ASP A 290 -29.19 -7.13 -1.63
C ASP A 290 -27.71 -7.51 -1.67
N VAL A 291 -27.37 -8.73 -1.23
CA VAL A 291 -25.98 -9.20 -1.13
C VAL A 291 -25.75 -10.37 -2.09
N ASN A 292 -24.83 -10.18 -3.04
CA ASN A 292 -24.46 -11.18 -4.03
C ASN A 292 -23.00 -11.61 -3.82
N VAL A 293 -22.79 -12.81 -3.32
CA VAL A 293 -21.47 -13.43 -3.16
C VAL A 293 -21.12 -14.14 -4.46
N LYS A 294 -20.10 -13.63 -5.17
CA LYS A 294 -19.81 -13.94 -6.57
C LYS A 294 -19.08 -15.27 -6.77
N GLU A 295 -19.07 -15.80 -7.98
CA GLU A 295 -18.52 -17.14 -8.26
C GLU A 295 -17.11 -17.36 -7.63
N ASN A 296 -16.91 -18.51 -6.98
CA ASN A 296 -15.67 -18.92 -6.30
C ASN A 296 -15.22 -18.03 -5.11
N THR A 297 -16.03 -17.07 -4.67
CA THR A 297 -15.75 -16.15 -3.54
C THR A 297 -15.91 -16.85 -2.20
N LYS A 298 -14.94 -16.68 -1.28
CA LYS A 298 -15.01 -17.27 0.07
C LYS A 298 -14.97 -16.21 1.16
N ILE A 299 -16.00 -16.16 1.98
CA ILE A 299 -16.21 -15.24 3.09
C ILE A 299 -16.29 -16.05 4.38
N ARG A 300 -15.40 -15.76 5.32
CA ARG A 300 -15.47 -16.27 6.68
C ARG A 300 -16.00 -15.21 7.61
N ASP A 301 -16.56 -15.68 8.71
CA ASP A 301 -16.97 -14.90 9.87
C ASP A 301 -17.90 -13.73 9.48
N ALA A 302 -18.86 -14.03 8.60
CA ALA A 302 -19.82 -13.07 8.07
C ALA A 302 -20.90 -12.69 9.09
N SER A 303 -21.46 -11.48 8.91
CA SER A 303 -22.63 -10.98 9.63
C SER A 303 -23.46 -10.12 8.67
N PHE A 304 -24.67 -10.60 8.33
CA PHE A 304 -25.54 -10.01 7.30
C PHE A 304 -26.89 -9.57 7.90
N ASN A 305 -26.85 -8.76 8.95
CA ASN A 305 -28.05 -8.38 9.70
C ASN A 305 -28.93 -7.42 8.89
N GLY A 306 -30.23 -7.73 8.77
CA GLY A 306 -31.21 -6.84 8.14
C GLY A 306 -31.08 -6.70 6.61
N ILE A 307 -30.41 -7.63 5.93
CA ILE A 307 -30.41 -7.68 4.46
C ILE A 307 -31.75 -8.22 3.94
N ARG A 308 -32.12 -7.83 2.72
CA ARG A 308 -33.33 -8.31 2.05
C ARG A 308 -33.08 -9.62 1.32
N ASN A 309 -32.16 -9.64 0.35
CA ASN A 309 -31.88 -10.84 -0.45
C ASN A 309 -30.42 -11.27 -0.32
N LEU A 310 -30.21 -12.60 -0.34
CA LEU A 310 -28.88 -13.21 -0.32
C LEU A 310 -28.73 -14.17 -1.52
N THR A 311 -27.77 -13.87 -2.39
CA THR A 311 -27.41 -14.71 -3.54
C THR A 311 -26.01 -15.25 -3.34
N LEU A 312 -25.86 -16.57 -3.26
CA LEU A 312 -24.58 -17.27 -3.35
C LEU A 312 -24.44 -17.85 -4.76
N GLU A 313 -23.60 -17.23 -5.57
CA GLU A 313 -23.24 -17.75 -6.90
C GLU A 313 -22.34 -19.00 -6.76
N LYS A 314 -22.17 -19.73 -7.86
CA LYS A 314 -21.52 -21.04 -7.92
C LYS A 314 -20.15 -21.08 -7.24
N ASN A 315 -19.83 -22.19 -6.57
CA ASN A 315 -18.59 -22.41 -5.82
C ASN A 315 -18.25 -21.39 -4.70
N SER A 316 -19.17 -20.49 -4.31
CA SER A 316 -18.93 -19.54 -3.21
C SER A 316 -18.98 -20.21 -1.82
N GLU A 317 -18.41 -19.58 -0.79
CA GLU A 317 -18.45 -20.05 0.60
C GLU A 317 -18.80 -18.85 1.50
N VAL A 318 -19.83 -18.99 2.34
CA VAL A 318 -20.21 -18.03 3.37
C VAL A 318 -20.32 -18.78 4.69
N ILE A 319 -19.53 -18.40 5.69
CA ILE A 319 -19.65 -18.92 7.05
C ILE A 319 -20.08 -17.80 7.99
N LEU A 320 -21.24 -17.96 8.62
CA LEU A 320 -21.78 -17.02 9.62
C LEU A 320 -21.15 -17.36 10.98
N ARG A 321 -20.55 -16.37 11.67
CA ARG A 321 -19.96 -16.56 13.02
C ARG A 321 -20.17 -15.43 14.02
N ASN A 322 -20.47 -14.22 13.56
CA ASN A 322 -20.27 -13.00 14.34
C ASN A 322 -21.44 -12.67 15.30
N ASN A 323 -21.85 -13.64 16.13
CA ASN A 323 -23.00 -13.55 17.05
C ASN A 323 -24.30 -13.08 16.39
N VAL A 324 -24.54 -13.49 15.14
CA VAL A 324 -25.81 -13.24 14.44
C VAL A 324 -26.91 -14.01 15.16
N LYS A 325 -27.77 -13.29 15.88
CA LYS A 325 -28.90 -13.90 16.59
C LYS A 325 -29.90 -14.47 15.59
N ASP A 326 -30.33 -13.64 14.65
CA ASP A 326 -31.39 -13.93 13.70
C ASP A 326 -30.93 -13.55 12.30
N LEU A 327 -31.07 -14.46 11.33
CA LEU A 327 -30.96 -14.14 9.92
C LEU A 327 -32.34 -14.37 9.29
N ILE A 328 -33.05 -13.26 9.04
CA ILE A 328 -34.34 -13.23 8.36
C ILE A 328 -34.10 -12.52 7.04
N ILE A 329 -34.38 -13.21 5.93
CA ILE A 329 -34.20 -12.71 4.57
C ILE A 329 -35.45 -13.00 3.75
N ASN A 330 -35.68 -12.21 2.70
CA ASN A 330 -36.78 -12.44 1.77
C ASN A 330 -36.45 -13.58 0.83
N ASP A 331 -35.55 -13.38 -0.14
CA ASP A 331 -35.17 -14.44 -1.09
C ASP A 331 -33.74 -14.93 -0.84
N LEU A 332 -33.57 -16.25 -0.88
CA LEU A 332 -32.27 -16.93 -0.75
C LEU A 332 -31.99 -17.75 -2.00
N THR A 333 -30.85 -17.49 -2.66
CA THR A 333 -30.35 -18.30 -3.78
C THR A 333 -29.03 -18.96 -3.41
N VAL A 334 -28.90 -20.28 -3.63
CA VAL A 334 -27.69 -21.07 -3.33
C VAL A 334 -27.33 -21.93 -4.55
N SER A 335 -26.56 -21.36 -5.47
CA SER A 335 -26.19 -21.99 -6.75
C SER A 335 -25.18 -23.13 -6.59
N SER A 336 -25.01 -23.92 -7.66
CA SER A 336 -24.15 -25.10 -7.75
C SER A 336 -22.82 -24.99 -7.01
N GLY A 337 -22.54 -25.92 -6.09
CA GLY A 337 -21.27 -25.99 -5.36
C GLY A 337 -21.00 -24.84 -4.39
N ALA A 338 -21.92 -23.87 -4.25
CA ALA A 338 -21.84 -22.86 -3.20
C ALA A 338 -22.06 -23.46 -1.80
N ILE A 339 -21.66 -22.76 -0.74
CA ILE A 339 -21.79 -23.21 0.65
C ILE A 339 -22.29 -22.06 1.51
N LEU A 340 -23.45 -22.23 2.17
CA LEU A 340 -23.89 -21.39 3.29
C LEU A 340 -23.79 -22.18 4.60
N ASP A 341 -22.85 -21.82 5.48
CA ASP A 341 -22.72 -22.41 6.81
C ASP A 341 -23.36 -21.50 7.86
N SER A 342 -24.46 -22.01 8.44
CA SER A 342 -25.36 -21.29 9.36
C SER A 342 -25.39 -21.88 10.77
N ARG A 343 -24.50 -22.82 11.08
CA ARG A 343 -24.47 -23.56 12.35
C ARG A 343 -24.22 -22.72 13.60
N GLU A 344 -23.52 -21.59 13.45
CA GLU A 344 -23.19 -20.66 14.53
C GLU A 344 -24.19 -19.48 14.62
N LEU A 345 -25.37 -19.59 13.97
CA LEU A 345 -26.51 -18.69 14.21
C LEU A 345 -27.11 -18.94 15.60
N GLY A 346 -27.54 -17.87 16.28
CA GLY A 346 -28.18 -17.96 17.60
C GLY A 346 -29.60 -18.56 17.57
N ASN A 347 -30.32 -18.37 16.46
CA ASN A 347 -31.64 -18.91 16.16
C ASN A 347 -31.66 -19.51 14.74
N ASN A 348 -32.82 -20.01 14.31
CA ASN A 348 -33.01 -20.56 12.97
C ASN A 348 -32.90 -19.50 11.85
N LEU A 349 -32.44 -19.94 10.68
CA LEU A 349 -32.53 -19.18 9.42
C LEU A 349 -34.00 -19.14 8.95
N VAL A 350 -34.51 -17.95 8.62
CA VAL A 350 -35.87 -17.74 8.13
C VAL A 350 -35.85 -17.10 6.75
N VAL A 351 -36.57 -17.70 5.80
CA VAL A 351 -36.72 -17.21 4.43
C VAL A 351 -38.20 -16.84 4.21
N THR A 352 -38.52 -15.56 4.15
CA THR A 352 -39.92 -15.09 4.06
C THR A 352 -40.50 -15.13 2.65
N GLY A 353 -39.64 -15.06 1.64
CA GLY A 353 -39.91 -15.26 0.22
C GLY A 353 -39.37 -16.60 -0.29
N ASP A 354 -38.79 -16.60 -1.49
CA ASP A 354 -38.43 -17.83 -2.20
C ASP A 354 -37.05 -18.39 -1.80
N PHE A 355 -36.93 -19.73 -1.83
CA PHE A 355 -35.64 -20.44 -1.75
C PHE A 355 -35.31 -21.05 -3.11
N VAL A 356 -34.17 -20.70 -3.69
CA VAL A 356 -33.74 -21.12 -5.02
C VAL A 356 -32.41 -21.88 -4.95
N GLY A 357 -32.49 -23.20 -5.00
CA GLY A 357 -31.39 -24.08 -5.39
C GLY A 357 -31.25 -24.18 -6.91
N ASP A 358 -30.32 -25.00 -7.39
CA ASP A 358 -29.99 -25.10 -8.81
C ASP A 358 -30.77 -26.19 -9.56
N THR A 359 -30.86 -26.13 -10.89
CA THR A 359 -31.59 -27.17 -11.65
C THR A 359 -30.80 -28.47 -11.74
N SER A 360 -31.40 -29.60 -11.37
CA SER A 360 -30.83 -30.93 -11.65
C SER A 360 -30.71 -31.16 -13.17
N LYS A 361 -29.56 -31.67 -13.60
CA LYS A 361 -29.28 -32.03 -15.00
C LYS A 361 -28.60 -33.39 -15.05
N ASN A 362 -29.04 -34.25 -15.94
CA ASN A 362 -28.42 -35.54 -16.26
C ASN A 362 -28.05 -36.38 -15.01
N ASN A 363 -28.98 -36.50 -14.04
CA ASN A 363 -28.82 -37.15 -12.74
C ASN A 363 -27.69 -36.62 -11.82
N SER A 364 -26.95 -35.59 -12.23
CA SER A 364 -25.95 -34.93 -11.38
C SER A 364 -26.60 -33.94 -10.41
N VAL A 365 -26.23 -34.03 -9.12
CA VAL A 365 -26.70 -33.11 -8.08
C VAL A 365 -25.86 -31.82 -8.12
N LEU A 366 -26.23 -30.93 -9.03
CA LEU A 366 -25.61 -29.61 -9.19
C LEU A 366 -26.16 -28.55 -8.22
N GLY A 367 -26.69 -28.95 -7.07
CA GLY A 367 -27.09 -28.02 -6.01
C GLY A 367 -25.90 -27.39 -5.28
N GLY A 368 -26.10 -26.21 -4.69
CA GLY A 368 -25.24 -25.73 -3.60
C GLY A 368 -25.60 -26.38 -2.26
N THR A 369 -24.75 -26.20 -1.25
CA THR A 369 -24.88 -26.79 0.09
C THR A 369 -25.29 -25.76 1.14
N ILE A 370 -26.15 -26.18 2.07
CA ILE A 370 -26.41 -25.49 3.33
C ILE A 370 -25.99 -26.35 4.52
N PHE A 371 -25.33 -25.77 5.53
CA PHE A 371 -24.98 -26.43 6.79
C PHE A 371 -25.86 -25.95 7.94
N LEU A 372 -26.45 -26.92 8.64
CA LEU A 372 -27.33 -26.78 9.79
C LEU A 372 -26.89 -27.71 10.93
N SER A 373 -27.05 -27.24 12.16
CA SER A 373 -26.70 -27.99 13.37
C SER A 373 -27.78 -29.03 13.72
N ASP A 374 -27.46 -29.99 14.61
CA ASP A 374 -28.36 -31.10 15.02
C ASP A 374 -29.71 -30.69 15.68
N ASN A 375 -29.93 -29.40 15.87
CA ASN A 375 -31.10 -28.79 16.49
C ASN A 375 -31.77 -27.69 15.63
N GLN A 376 -31.14 -27.28 14.52
CA GLN A 376 -31.63 -26.19 13.67
C GLN A 376 -32.70 -26.67 12.68
N VAL A 377 -33.55 -25.74 12.25
CA VAL A 377 -34.58 -25.94 11.21
C VAL A 377 -34.72 -24.68 10.37
N ILE A 378 -34.57 -24.76 9.04
CA ILE A 378 -34.91 -23.63 8.16
C ILE A 378 -36.43 -23.58 8.00
N ASP A 379 -37.04 -22.40 8.16
CA ASP A 379 -38.46 -22.18 7.82
C ASP A 379 -38.59 -21.26 6.60
N ILE A 380 -39.23 -21.78 5.55
CA ILE A 380 -39.35 -21.15 4.23
C ILE A 380 -40.83 -20.87 3.95
N SER A 381 -41.18 -19.60 3.76
CA SER A 381 -42.57 -19.16 3.60
C SER A 381 -43.03 -19.00 2.15
N GLY A 382 -42.12 -18.70 1.22
CA GLY A 382 -42.38 -18.74 -0.21
C GLY A 382 -42.21 -20.13 -0.81
N ASP A 383 -41.88 -20.20 -2.10
CA ASP A 383 -41.72 -21.46 -2.83
C ASP A 383 -40.25 -21.93 -2.79
N VAL A 384 -40.04 -23.25 -2.65
CA VAL A 384 -38.73 -23.88 -2.89
C VAL A 384 -38.63 -24.30 -4.35
N LYS A 385 -37.51 -23.95 -5.00
CA LYS A 385 -37.19 -24.19 -6.41
C LYS A 385 -35.78 -24.79 -6.53
N GLY A 386 -35.56 -25.66 -7.52
CA GLY A 386 -34.28 -26.34 -7.73
C GLY A 386 -33.94 -27.40 -6.68
N VAL A 387 -32.68 -27.87 -6.66
CA VAL A 387 -32.15 -28.87 -5.75
C VAL A 387 -31.03 -28.26 -4.90
N THR A 388 -31.03 -28.57 -3.61
CA THR A 388 -30.04 -28.09 -2.63
C THR A 388 -29.49 -29.26 -1.81
N LYS A 389 -28.22 -29.21 -1.44
CA LYS A 389 -27.54 -30.21 -0.62
C LYS A 389 -27.60 -29.83 0.86
N LEU A 390 -27.85 -30.79 1.74
CA LEU A 390 -27.81 -30.61 3.18
C LEU A 390 -26.51 -31.19 3.76
N ASN A 391 -25.80 -30.40 4.57
CA ASN A 391 -24.61 -30.78 5.35
C ASN A 391 -23.48 -31.49 4.56
N SER A 392 -23.35 -31.25 3.26
CA SER A 392 -22.45 -32.00 2.36
C SER A 392 -21.15 -31.26 2.01
N TYR A 393 -20.00 -31.73 2.53
CA TYR A 393 -18.67 -31.28 2.09
C TYR A 393 -17.51 -32.16 2.58
N ASN A 394 -16.57 -32.42 1.67
CA ASN A 394 -15.27 -33.04 1.94
C ASN A 394 -14.32 -32.16 2.78
N SER A 395 -14.50 -32.12 4.10
CA SER A 395 -13.45 -32.42 5.11
C SER A 395 -13.67 -31.82 6.52
N ILE A 396 -13.15 -32.55 7.53
CA ILE A 396 -12.91 -32.19 8.95
C ILE A 396 -14.09 -31.71 9.83
N ASN A 397 -14.94 -30.77 9.38
CA ASN A 397 -15.97 -30.13 10.21
C ASN A 397 -17.41 -30.59 9.86
N LYS A 398 -17.64 -31.91 9.81
CA LYS A 398 -18.97 -32.49 9.57
C LYS A 398 -19.72 -32.66 10.89
N GLU A 399 -20.90 -32.07 11.01
CA GLU A 399 -21.89 -32.57 11.97
C GLU A 399 -22.66 -33.73 11.32
N PRO A 400 -22.82 -34.88 12.02
CA PRO A 400 -23.61 -35.98 11.51
C PRO A 400 -25.08 -35.57 11.46
N LEU A 401 -25.80 -36.05 10.43
CA LEU A 401 -27.24 -35.88 10.38
C LEU A 401 -27.89 -36.70 11.50
N LYS A 402 -28.85 -36.08 12.17
CA LYS A 402 -29.59 -36.68 13.27
C LYS A 402 -30.76 -37.47 12.72
N ASP A 403 -30.76 -38.76 13.01
CA ASP A 403 -31.83 -39.68 12.62
C ASP A 403 -33.19 -39.15 13.10
N ASN A 404 -34.19 -39.17 12.21
CA ASN A 404 -35.53 -38.64 12.46
C ASN A 404 -35.62 -37.14 12.87
N HIS A 405 -34.62 -36.29 12.58
CA HIS A 405 -34.72 -34.82 12.73
C HIS A 405 -35.18 -34.14 11.43
N THR A 406 -36.10 -33.18 11.53
CA THR A 406 -36.57 -32.37 10.40
C THR A 406 -35.74 -31.10 10.24
N TYR A 407 -34.92 -31.03 9.19
CA TYR A 407 -33.99 -29.92 8.94
C TYR A 407 -34.59 -28.75 8.16
N ILE A 408 -35.62 -29.00 7.32
CA ILE A 408 -36.27 -27.97 6.50
C ILE A 408 -37.79 -28.07 6.65
N LYS A 409 -38.44 -26.90 6.78
CA LYS A 409 -39.89 -26.68 6.65
C LYS A 409 -40.12 -25.68 5.52
N ALA A 410 -41.06 -25.99 4.64
CA ALA A 410 -41.47 -25.13 3.54
C ALA A 410 -42.99 -25.10 3.36
N LYS A 411 -43.49 -24.15 2.58
CA LYS A 411 -44.85 -24.13 2.04
C LYS A 411 -45.20 -25.44 1.30
N GLU A 412 -46.46 -25.87 1.41
CA GLU A 412 -47.00 -27.13 0.87
C GLU A 412 -46.53 -27.47 -0.57
N ASN A 413 -46.66 -26.51 -1.50
CA ASN A 413 -46.36 -26.70 -2.93
C ASN A 413 -44.87 -26.55 -3.30
N ALA A 414 -43.96 -26.92 -2.40
CA ALA A 414 -42.51 -26.83 -2.61
C ALA A 414 -42.01 -27.74 -3.75
N THR A 415 -41.84 -27.16 -4.95
CA THR A 415 -41.42 -27.88 -6.17
C THR A 415 -39.98 -28.38 -6.15
N GLY A 416 -39.09 -27.68 -5.44
CA GLY A 416 -37.69 -28.03 -5.27
C GLY A 416 -37.46 -29.15 -4.25
N ASP A 417 -36.20 -29.52 -4.05
CA ASP A 417 -35.83 -30.65 -3.21
C ASP A 417 -34.53 -30.45 -2.42
N PHE A 418 -34.40 -31.16 -1.31
CA PHE A 418 -33.18 -31.20 -0.49
C PHE A 418 -32.64 -32.62 -0.45
N VAL A 419 -31.35 -32.78 -0.71
CA VAL A 419 -30.67 -34.08 -0.83
C VAL A 419 -29.38 -34.14 -0.03
N ILE A 420 -28.88 -35.35 0.16
CA ILE A 420 -27.60 -35.68 0.80
C ILE A 420 -26.67 -36.24 -0.28
N GLU A 421 -25.40 -35.88 -0.29
CA GLU A 421 -24.42 -36.59 -1.14
C GLU A 421 -23.86 -37.81 -0.39
N PRO A 422 -23.60 -38.93 -1.09
CA PRO A 422 -23.18 -40.19 -0.46
C PRO A 422 -21.69 -40.18 -0.03
N GLU A 423 -21.27 -39.25 0.84
CA GLU A 423 -19.96 -39.29 1.49
C GLU A 423 -19.95 -40.30 2.66
N TYR A 424 -18.78 -40.87 3.00
CA TYR A 424 -18.58 -42.01 3.94
C TYR A 424 -19.42 -42.01 5.24
N SER A 425 -19.67 -40.83 5.82
CA SER A 425 -20.41 -40.65 7.08
C SER A 425 -21.91 -40.38 6.90
N GLN A 426 -22.33 -39.92 5.72
CA GLN A 426 -23.71 -39.54 5.39
C GLN A 426 -24.35 -40.44 4.31
N SER A 427 -23.61 -41.34 3.66
CA SER A 427 -24.17 -42.43 2.83
C SER A 427 -25.07 -43.39 3.64
N LYS A 428 -24.89 -43.41 4.96
CA LYS A 428 -25.82 -43.99 5.94
C LYS A 428 -27.13 -43.20 6.10
N TYR A 429 -27.36 -42.15 5.30
CA TYR A 429 -28.56 -41.32 5.35
C TYR A 429 -29.11 -40.97 3.94
N LYS A 430 -30.43 -40.77 3.88
CA LYS A 430 -31.30 -40.29 2.79
C LYS A 430 -32.28 -39.30 3.41
N LEU A 431 -32.82 -38.35 2.63
CA LEU A 431 -33.92 -37.48 3.10
C LEU A 431 -35.27 -38.00 2.60
N GLU A 432 -36.26 -38.02 3.49
CA GLU A 432 -37.66 -38.25 3.17
C GLU A 432 -38.41 -36.92 3.15
N LYS A 433 -38.94 -36.57 1.96
CA LYS A 433 -39.76 -35.39 1.72
C LYS A 433 -41.23 -35.69 2.05
N ASN A 434 -41.66 -35.30 3.24
CA ASN A 434 -43.00 -35.55 3.76
C ASN A 434 -43.91 -34.31 3.60
N HIS A 435 -45.14 -34.54 3.16
CA HIS A 435 -46.20 -33.52 3.04
C HIS A 435 -47.17 -33.73 4.21
N ASN A 436 -47.20 -32.82 5.17
CA ASN A 436 -48.01 -32.96 6.38
C ASN A 436 -49.36 -32.26 6.23
N ASN A 437 -50.39 -32.75 6.94
CA ASN A 437 -51.77 -32.23 7.00
C ASN A 437 -51.92 -30.80 7.59
N SER A 438 -50.84 -30.03 7.63
CA SER A 438 -50.72 -28.68 8.21
C SER A 438 -50.14 -27.66 7.19
N SER A 439 -50.33 -27.92 5.89
CA SER A 439 -49.90 -27.06 4.76
C SER A 439 -48.42 -26.68 4.76
N ARG A 440 -47.57 -27.61 5.23
CA ARG A 440 -46.11 -27.52 5.21
C ARG A 440 -45.51 -28.82 4.69
N THR A 441 -44.45 -28.69 3.90
CA THR A 441 -43.63 -29.79 3.36
C THR A 441 -42.28 -29.79 4.07
N THR A 442 -41.77 -30.98 4.40
CA THR A 442 -40.68 -31.17 5.38
C THR A 442 -39.69 -32.25 4.95
N TRP A 443 -38.41 -32.10 5.32
CA TRP A 443 -37.34 -33.05 5.00
C TRP A 443 -36.67 -33.61 6.27
N THR A 444 -36.62 -34.94 6.39
CA THR A 444 -36.18 -35.72 7.58
C THR A 444 -35.27 -36.91 7.18
N ALA A 445 -34.32 -37.40 8.01
CA ALA A 445 -33.27 -38.37 7.60
C ALA A 445 -33.41 -39.86 8.11
N ILE A 446 -33.12 -40.88 7.25
CA ILE A 446 -33.02 -42.39 7.48
C ILE A 446 -32.02 -43.08 6.47
N SER A 447 -31.77 -44.42 6.32
CA SER A 447 -30.48 -45.04 5.76
C SER A 447 -30.40 -45.85 4.39
N ASN A 448 -29.19 -46.29 3.89
CA ASN A 448 -28.89 -47.05 2.59
C ASN A 448 -27.43 -47.70 2.38
N LYS A 449 -27.16 -48.62 1.39
CA LYS A 449 -25.82 -49.07 0.75
C LYS A 449 -25.92 -50.09 -0.49
N GLU A 450 -24.86 -50.27 -1.35
CA GLU A 450 -24.67 -51.23 -2.51
C GLU A 450 -23.30 -52.05 -2.59
N ILE A 451 -22.90 -52.70 -3.75
CA ILE A 451 -21.86 -53.81 -3.95
C ILE A 451 -21.07 -53.78 -5.34
N PHE A 452 -20.08 -54.68 -5.66
CA PHE A 452 -19.16 -54.76 -6.88
C PHE A 452 -19.26 -56.01 -7.83
N LYS A 453 -18.75 -55.95 -9.10
CA LYS A 453 -18.58 -57.08 -10.08
C LYS A 453 -17.40 -57.02 -11.11
N LYS A 454 -17.25 -56.01 -11.99
CA LYS A 454 -16.23 -55.97 -13.12
C LYS A 454 -15.93 -54.56 -13.71
N PHE A 455 -14.97 -54.42 -14.64
CA PHE A 455 -14.62 -53.13 -15.32
C PHE A 455 -14.16 -53.21 -16.82
N GLN A 456 -14.05 -52.06 -17.53
CA GLN A 456 -13.61 -51.92 -18.97
C GLN A 456 -13.15 -50.48 -19.36
N TRP A 457 -12.19 -50.30 -20.31
CA TRP A 457 -11.81 -48.99 -20.93
C TRP A 457 -12.87 -48.39 -21.87
N THR A 458 -12.88 -47.06 -22.04
CA THR A 458 -13.57 -46.33 -23.13
C THR A 458 -12.86 -45.03 -23.56
N GLY A 459 -12.13 -45.02 -24.69
CA GLY A 459 -11.62 -43.77 -25.31
C GLY A 459 -10.29 -43.94 -26.07
N ASN A 460 -10.06 -43.12 -27.11
CA ASN A 460 -8.88 -43.20 -28.00
C ASN A 460 -8.11 -41.88 -28.18
N GLU A 461 -8.30 -40.92 -27.29
CA GLU A 461 -7.73 -39.57 -27.43
C GLU A 461 -6.34 -39.48 -26.75
N ASN A 462 -5.53 -38.48 -27.14
CA ASN A 462 -4.19 -38.16 -26.60
C ASN A 462 -3.00 -39.07 -26.99
N ASP A 463 -3.05 -39.80 -28.11
CA ASP A 463 -1.91 -40.65 -28.53
C ASP A 463 -0.69 -39.87 -29.10
N GLU A 464 -0.86 -38.62 -29.57
CA GLU A 464 0.22 -37.71 -30.03
C GLU A 464 -0.07 -36.23 -29.65
N ILE A 465 0.97 -35.41 -29.38
CA ILE A 465 0.88 -34.06 -28.76
C ILE A 465 1.99 -33.10 -29.28
N LEU A 466 2.00 -31.83 -28.84
CA LEU A 466 3.06 -30.83 -29.04
C LEU A 466 3.58 -30.26 -27.70
N ASN A 467 4.75 -29.58 -27.66
CA ASN A 467 5.67 -29.51 -26.51
C ASN A 467 5.17 -28.38 -25.65
N PRO A 468 4.56 -28.68 -24.51
CA PRO A 468 4.33 -27.63 -23.56
C PRO A 468 5.71 -27.26 -23.00
N ASP A 469 6.00 -25.98 -22.83
CA ASP A 469 7.20 -25.58 -22.07
C ASP A 469 7.06 -25.87 -20.55
N TYR A 470 6.02 -26.64 -20.18
CA TYR A 470 5.47 -26.89 -18.86
C TYR A 470 4.78 -28.29 -18.81
N SER A 471 4.05 -28.58 -17.74
CA SER A 471 3.33 -29.85 -17.49
C SER A 471 1.95 -29.91 -18.16
N VAL A 472 1.54 -31.06 -18.72
CA VAL A 472 0.18 -31.30 -19.25
C VAL A 472 -0.30 -32.74 -18.98
N GLU A 473 -1.59 -32.86 -18.63
CA GLU A 473 -2.27 -34.11 -18.25
C GLU A 473 -3.18 -34.69 -19.35
N TYR A 474 -3.27 -36.02 -19.42
CA TYR A 474 -4.02 -36.79 -20.41
C TYR A 474 -4.82 -37.93 -19.75
N LEU A 475 -6.13 -38.03 -20.04
CA LEU A 475 -7.06 -38.96 -19.37
C LEU A 475 -7.42 -40.17 -20.26
N TYR A 476 -7.52 -41.35 -19.64
CA TYR A 476 -7.91 -42.64 -20.23
C TYR A 476 -9.11 -43.24 -19.47
N PRO A 477 -10.36 -43.17 -19.98
CA PRO A 477 -11.55 -43.48 -19.16
C PRO A 477 -11.89 -44.96 -18.97
N ILE A 478 -12.49 -45.31 -17.82
CA ILE A 478 -12.88 -46.67 -17.37
C ILE A 478 -14.33 -46.68 -16.85
N LYS A 479 -15.01 -47.83 -16.92
CA LYS A 479 -16.32 -48.09 -16.29
C LYS A 479 -16.28 -49.29 -15.33
N TYR A 480 -17.02 -49.22 -14.23
CA TYR A 480 -17.18 -50.29 -13.23
C TYR A 480 -18.66 -50.73 -13.11
N ILE A 481 -18.92 -51.98 -12.71
CA ILE A 481 -20.24 -52.64 -12.71
C ILE A 481 -20.45 -53.44 -11.41
N ASN A 482 -21.67 -53.51 -10.87
CA ASN A 482 -22.06 -54.19 -9.62
C ASN A 482 -22.71 -55.58 -9.82
N GLU A 483 -23.06 -56.30 -8.74
CA GLU A 483 -23.69 -57.64 -8.80
C GLU A 483 -25.01 -57.67 -9.59
N LYS A 484 -25.80 -56.60 -9.52
CA LYS A 484 -27.09 -56.41 -10.24
C LYS A 484 -26.91 -56.10 -11.74
N ASP A 485 -25.67 -56.05 -12.22
CA ASP A 485 -25.22 -55.57 -13.53
C ASP A 485 -25.45 -54.07 -13.80
N ASP A 486 -25.79 -53.27 -12.77
CA ASP A 486 -25.79 -51.81 -12.89
C ASP A 486 -24.35 -51.27 -12.97
N VAL A 487 -24.16 -50.21 -13.76
CA VAL A 487 -22.94 -49.40 -13.70
C VAL A 487 -22.98 -48.58 -12.42
N TYR A 488 -21.90 -48.63 -11.63
CA TYR A 488 -21.77 -47.88 -10.39
C TYR A 488 -20.33 -47.40 -10.21
N THR A 489 -20.13 -46.36 -9.41
CA THR A 489 -18.79 -45.92 -8.98
C THR A 489 -18.47 -46.58 -7.64
N PRO A 490 -17.35 -47.31 -7.51
CA PRO A 490 -16.85 -47.75 -6.19
C PRO A 490 -16.75 -46.56 -5.25
N PHE A 491 -17.14 -46.73 -3.99
CA PHE A 491 -17.05 -45.64 -3.01
C PHE A 491 -16.77 -46.15 -1.60
N GLY A 492 -16.14 -45.32 -0.79
CA GLY A 492 -15.76 -45.68 0.56
C GLY A 492 -14.49 -46.51 0.58
N GLU A 493 -14.43 -47.49 1.48
CA GLU A 493 -13.31 -48.43 1.61
C GLU A 493 -13.14 -49.35 0.37
N GLU A 494 -14.11 -49.34 -0.55
CA GLU A 494 -14.12 -50.08 -1.83
C GLU A 494 -13.07 -49.59 -2.84
N TRP A 495 -12.50 -48.39 -2.66
CA TRP A 495 -11.38 -47.93 -3.52
C TRP A 495 -10.05 -48.64 -3.22
N ASN A 496 -9.90 -49.27 -2.06
CA ASN A 496 -8.70 -50.04 -1.69
C ASN A 496 -8.55 -51.36 -2.48
N GLU A 497 -9.37 -51.54 -3.52
CA GLU A 497 -9.51 -52.78 -4.27
C GLU A 497 -8.92 -52.68 -5.70
N PHE A 498 -8.39 -51.51 -6.12
CA PHE A 498 -7.92 -51.23 -7.50
C PHE A 498 -6.49 -50.63 -7.57
N SER A 499 -5.80 -50.74 -8.72
CA SER A 499 -4.39 -50.30 -8.94
C SER A 499 -4.01 -50.12 -10.44
N ALA A 500 -2.88 -49.46 -10.78
CA ALA A 500 -2.47 -49.19 -12.18
C ALA A 500 -0.94 -48.93 -12.38
N THR A 501 -0.43 -48.94 -13.63
CA THR A 501 1.01 -48.94 -14.01
C THR A 501 1.30 -48.27 -15.36
N LEU A 502 2.45 -47.61 -15.56
CA LEU A 502 2.95 -47.04 -16.83
C LEU A 502 4.34 -47.62 -17.18
N THR A 503 4.69 -47.71 -18.47
CA THR A 503 5.86 -48.44 -19.01
C THR A 503 6.42 -47.83 -20.31
N LYS A 504 7.72 -48.06 -20.57
CA LYS A 504 8.39 -47.89 -21.88
C LYS A 504 8.30 -49.19 -22.72
N PRO A 505 8.50 -49.14 -24.05
CA PRO A 505 8.37 -50.32 -24.94
C PRO A 505 9.31 -51.50 -24.66
N ASP A 506 10.36 -51.30 -23.88
CA ASP A 506 11.30 -52.34 -23.42
C ASP A 506 10.84 -53.07 -22.15
N GLY A 507 9.69 -52.69 -21.58
CA GLY A 507 9.14 -53.24 -20.34
C GLY A 507 9.59 -52.50 -19.07
N THR A 508 10.42 -51.46 -19.18
CA THR A 508 10.78 -50.61 -18.04
C THR A 508 9.53 -49.90 -17.50
N ILE A 509 9.22 -50.07 -16.22
CA ILE A 509 8.15 -49.32 -15.55
C ILE A 509 8.57 -47.86 -15.45
N LEU A 510 7.68 -46.97 -15.89
CA LEU A 510 7.77 -45.52 -15.74
C LEU A 510 7.15 -45.07 -14.41
N ASP A 511 5.96 -45.58 -14.07
CA ASP A 511 5.29 -45.23 -12.81
C ASP A 511 4.28 -46.31 -12.41
N THR A 512 3.84 -46.31 -11.16
CA THR A 512 2.81 -47.23 -10.62
C THR A 512 1.97 -46.51 -9.58
N VAL A 513 0.64 -46.57 -9.71
CA VAL A 513 -0.27 -45.90 -8.77
C VAL A 513 -0.03 -46.43 -7.35
N ASN A 514 0.32 -45.49 -6.46
CA ASN A 514 0.78 -45.67 -5.07
C ASN A 514 2.27 -46.03 -4.87
N ASN A 515 3.18 -45.85 -5.84
CA ASN A 515 4.62 -45.99 -5.62
C ASN A 515 5.49 -45.02 -6.47
N GLU A 516 5.94 -43.94 -5.83
CA GLU A 516 6.75 -42.84 -6.41
C GLU A 516 8.06 -43.31 -7.12
N SER A 517 8.18 -43.20 -8.46
CA SER A 517 9.43 -42.78 -9.17
C SER A 517 9.43 -42.79 -10.73
N ASP A 518 9.21 -41.65 -11.38
CA ASP A 518 10.04 -41.07 -12.46
C ASP A 518 9.76 -39.54 -12.51
N SER A 519 10.62 -38.71 -13.12
CA SER A 519 10.45 -37.23 -13.12
C SER A 519 9.66 -36.66 -14.29
N ASP A 520 9.54 -37.44 -15.35
CA ASP A 520 9.15 -36.95 -16.68
C ASP A 520 7.70 -37.31 -17.03
N PHE A 521 7.16 -38.34 -16.35
CA PHE A 521 5.82 -38.91 -16.53
C PHE A 521 5.28 -39.43 -15.18
N GLU A 522 4.01 -39.15 -14.86
CA GLU A 522 3.31 -39.63 -13.64
C GLU A 522 1.92 -40.19 -13.97
N ILE A 523 1.36 -41.10 -13.15
CA ILE A 523 -0.01 -41.65 -13.32
C ILE A 523 -0.87 -41.70 -12.05
N TYR A 524 -2.18 -41.58 -12.25
CA TYR A 524 -3.18 -41.59 -11.16
C TYR A 524 -4.47 -42.32 -11.56
N LEU A 525 -5.05 -43.11 -10.65
CA LEU A 525 -6.34 -43.78 -10.83
C LEU A 525 -7.48 -42.92 -10.23
N TYR A 526 -8.58 -42.75 -10.96
CA TYR A 526 -9.72 -41.92 -10.58
C TYR A 526 -11.08 -42.62 -10.82
N GLU A 527 -12.17 -41.96 -10.40
CA GLU A 527 -13.55 -42.48 -10.47
C GLU A 527 -14.01 -42.80 -11.90
N ASP A 528 -13.44 -42.13 -12.90
CA ASP A 528 -13.80 -42.18 -14.31
C ASP A 528 -12.69 -42.73 -15.23
N GLY A 529 -11.47 -42.99 -14.73
CA GLY A 529 -10.34 -43.38 -15.58
C GLY A 529 -8.97 -43.36 -14.92
N VAL A 530 -7.94 -43.19 -15.75
CA VAL A 530 -6.53 -43.05 -15.36
C VAL A 530 -5.92 -41.84 -16.04
N ILE A 531 -5.23 -40.99 -15.30
CA ILE A 531 -4.51 -39.81 -15.83
C ILE A 531 -3.04 -40.15 -16.03
N VAL A 532 -2.42 -39.60 -17.07
CA VAL A 532 -0.97 -39.57 -17.33
C VAL A 532 -0.53 -38.11 -17.50
N ASN A 533 0.43 -37.63 -16.71
CA ASN A 533 1.03 -36.30 -16.84
C ASN A 533 2.37 -36.37 -17.60
N ILE A 534 2.74 -35.32 -18.33
CA ILE A 534 4.00 -35.18 -19.08
C ILE A 534 4.62 -33.80 -18.82
N TYR A 535 5.91 -33.80 -18.47
CA TYR A 535 6.60 -32.62 -17.93
C TYR A 535 7.74 -32.11 -18.84
N ASN A 536 7.45 -31.23 -19.82
CA ASN A 536 8.40 -30.59 -20.78
C ASN A 536 9.74 -31.35 -20.96
N THR A 537 9.63 -32.57 -21.48
CA THR A 537 10.64 -33.62 -21.27
C THR A 537 11.81 -33.53 -22.25
N GLY A 538 11.67 -32.73 -23.31
CA GLY A 538 12.52 -32.85 -24.52
C GLY A 538 12.37 -34.18 -25.27
N PHE A 539 11.52 -35.10 -24.81
CA PHE A 539 11.37 -36.45 -25.35
C PHE A 539 10.30 -36.50 -26.46
N SER A 540 10.75 -36.70 -27.69
CA SER A 540 9.87 -37.08 -28.81
C SER A 540 9.90 -38.60 -29.00
N GLY A 541 8.95 -39.31 -28.40
CA GLY A 541 8.90 -40.79 -28.39
C GLY A 541 7.54 -41.34 -27.94
N GLU A 542 7.46 -42.61 -27.55
CA GLU A 542 6.19 -43.33 -27.29
C GLU A 542 6.25 -44.22 -26.02
N ILE A 543 5.12 -44.37 -25.30
CA ILE A 543 4.99 -45.02 -23.96
C ILE A 543 3.78 -45.98 -23.88
N THR A 544 3.49 -46.64 -22.72
CA THR A 544 2.36 -47.61 -22.54
C THR A 544 1.81 -47.71 -21.09
N LEU A 545 0.48 -47.77 -20.87
CA LEU A 545 -0.25 -47.74 -19.58
C LEU A 545 -0.96 -49.08 -19.22
N LYS A 546 -1.37 -49.36 -17.95
CA LYS A 546 -2.12 -50.57 -17.47
C LYS A 546 -2.94 -50.40 -16.15
N VAL A 547 -4.00 -51.20 -15.87
CA VAL A 547 -4.88 -51.20 -14.64
C VAL A 547 -5.26 -52.61 -14.12
N ILE A 548 -5.50 -52.83 -12.81
CA ILE A 548 -5.81 -54.14 -12.12
C ILE A 548 -6.77 -54.00 -10.88
N HIS A 549 -7.59 -55.02 -10.54
CA HIS A 549 -8.40 -55.14 -9.27
C HIS A 549 -7.99 -56.34 -8.36
N LYS A 550 -8.30 -56.30 -7.05
CA LYS A 550 -7.88 -57.26 -5.99
C LYS A 550 -8.27 -58.72 -6.21
N ASP A 551 -9.28 -58.98 -7.04
CA ASP A 551 -9.70 -60.34 -7.43
C ASP A 551 -9.08 -60.84 -8.76
N GLY A 552 -8.24 -60.03 -9.41
CA GLY A 552 -7.32 -60.47 -10.49
C GLY A 552 -7.65 -60.10 -11.94
N LYS A 553 -8.33 -58.97 -12.23
CA LYS A 553 -8.80 -58.53 -13.59
C LYS A 553 -8.02 -57.28 -14.10
N ASP A 554 -7.73 -57.04 -15.42
CA ASP A 554 -6.78 -55.99 -15.97
C ASP A 554 -6.87 -55.44 -17.48
N ILE A 555 -6.28 -54.25 -17.89
CA ILE A 555 -6.34 -53.46 -19.25
C ILE A 555 -5.23 -52.29 -19.57
N SER A 556 -4.93 -51.63 -20.80
CA SER A 556 -3.81 -50.59 -21.24
C SER A 556 -3.89 -49.30 -22.32
N LYS A 557 -2.97 -48.20 -22.46
CA LYS A 557 -2.83 -46.98 -23.53
C LYS A 557 -1.50 -45.95 -23.69
N LYS A 558 -1.35 -44.76 -24.48
CA LYS A 558 -0.07 -43.93 -25.02
C LYS A 558 -0.01 -42.30 -25.37
N VAL A 559 1.13 -41.51 -25.77
CA VAL A 559 1.37 -39.92 -25.97
C VAL A 559 2.68 -39.19 -26.77
N LYS A 560 2.83 -37.81 -27.26
CA LYS A 560 4.01 -36.98 -28.07
C LYS A 560 4.37 -35.32 -27.98
N ILE A 561 5.11 -34.43 -28.87
CA ILE A 561 5.84 -32.97 -28.68
C ILE A 561 6.20 -31.74 -29.84
N GLY A 562 6.35 -30.30 -29.63
CA GLY A 562 6.74 -28.87 -30.37
C GLY A 562 6.29 -27.24 -29.99
N GLN A 563 6.88 -25.94 -30.33
CA GLN A 563 6.46 -24.36 -29.99
C GLN A 563 6.93 -22.82 -30.66
N LEU A 564 6.83 -21.45 -30.13
CA LEU A 564 6.76 -19.90 -30.77
C LEU A 564 7.19 -18.34 -30.12
N GLN A 565 7.32 -17.01 -30.76
CA GLN A 565 7.35 -15.41 -30.25
C GLN A 565 7.65 -13.91 -31.10
N ASN A 566 7.67 -12.51 -30.63
CA ASN A 566 7.70 -11.00 -31.35
C ASN A 566 8.16 -9.42 -30.76
N SER A 567 8.18 -8.09 -31.40
CA SER A 567 8.57 -6.55 -30.93
C SER A 567 8.39 -5.01 -31.73
N SER A 568 8.65 -3.62 -31.31
CA SER A 568 8.74 -2.13 -32.06
C SER A 568 9.04 -0.54 -31.43
N PRO A 569 9.30 0.73 -32.14
CA PRO A 569 9.83 2.24 -31.74
C PRO A 569 9.62 3.77 -32.50
N PRO A 570 10.21 5.08 -32.15
CA PRO A 570 10.25 6.55 -32.89
C PRO A 570 11.19 7.96 -32.60
N VAL A 571 11.67 9.01 -33.49
CA VAL A 571 12.39 10.48 -33.24
C VAL A 571 12.64 11.78 -34.31
N ILE A 572 13.26 13.08 -34.06
CA ILE A 572 13.55 14.41 -34.99
C ILE A 572 14.51 15.76 -34.64
N GLU A 573 14.93 16.82 -35.53
CA GLU A 573 15.64 18.27 -35.27
C GLU A 573 15.99 19.51 -36.39
N GLY A 574 16.19 20.90 -36.09
CA GLY A 574 17.12 22.09 -36.66
C GLY A 574 16.85 23.51 -37.54
N ALA A 575 17.30 24.84 -37.27
CA ALA A 575 17.27 26.17 -38.17
C ALA A 575 17.96 27.66 -37.82
N LYS A 576 18.23 28.76 -38.72
CA LYS A 576 18.76 30.28 -38.54
C LYS A 576 18.72 31.46 -39.70
N ASP A 577 19.08 32.81 -39.52
CA ASP A 577 18.71 34.16 -40.24
C ASP A 577 19.75 35.13 -41.05
N ILE A 578 19.36 36.20 -41.89
CA ILE A 578 20.23 37.09 -42.86
C ILE A 578 19.85 38.61 -43.36
N GLU A 579 20.60 39.30 -44.31
CA GLU A 579 20.43 40.73 -44.92
C GLU A 579 20.97 41.05 -46.41
N LEU A 580 20.53 42.15 -47.12
CA LEU A 580 20.78 42.54 -48.58
C LEU A 580 20.74 44.09 -48.99
N LYS A 581 20.95 44.47 -50.29
CA LYS A 581 20.63 45.82 -50.91
C LYS A 581 19.43 45.85 -51.89
N ILE A 582 18.90 47.05 -52.23
CA ILE A 582 17.75 47.26 -53.14
C ILE A 582 17.83 46.56 -54.51
N SER A 583 19.02 46.48 -55.12
CA SER A 583 19.23 45.81 -56.41
C SER A 583 19.34 44.29 -56.34
N GLU A 584 19.42 43.70 -55.14
CA GLU A 584 19.86 42.31 -54.91
C GLU A 584 18.72 41.36 -54.48
N VAL A 585 17.52 41.88 -54.22
CA VAL A 585 16.42 41.14 -53.54
C VAL A 585 15.83 39.97 -54.33
N ASP A 586 15.69 40.12 -55.65
CA ASP A 586 14.86 39.18 -56.44
C ASP A 586 15.47 37.78 -56.51
N GLU A 587 16.82 37.69 -56.49
CA GLU A 587 17.52 36.40 -56.52
C GLU A 587 17.32 35.62 -55.21
N PHE A 588 17.39 36.28 -54.05
CA PHE A 588 17.36 35.59 -52.76
C PHE A 588 16.11 34.72 -52.57
N ASN A 589 14.92 35.25 -52.92
CA ASN A 589 13.64 34.56 -52.76
C ASN A 589 13.59 33.19 -53.50
N SER A 590 14.41 33.02 -54.55
CA SER A 590 14.29 31.93 -55.51
C SER A 590 15.03 30.62 -55.15
N LYS A 591 16.06 30.65 -54.27
CA LYS A 591 17.03 29.53 -54.15
C LYS A 591 17.37 28.99 -52.75
N HIS A 592 17.11 29.70 -51.65
CA HIS A 592 17.87 29.47 -50.40
C HIS A 592 17.09 29.20 -49.09
N LYS A 593 15.88 28.60 -49.13
CA LYS A 593 14.97 28.54 -47.96
C LYS A 593 15.11 27.34 -46.98
N LEU A 594 15.69 26.20 -47.37
CA LEU A 594 15.67 24.94 -46.57
C LEU A 594 16.95 24.61 -45.77
N THR A 595 17.95 25.48 -45.80
CA THR A 595 19.32 25.18 -45.35
C THR A 595 19.41 24.97 -43.81
N GLY A 596 19.30 23.72 -43.31
CA GLY A 596 19.70 23.36 -41.91
C GLY A 596 19.05 22.18 -41.10
N ILE A 597 18.27 21.25 -41.68
CA ILE A 597 17.34 20.29 -40.97
C ILE A 597 17.83 18.81 -40.83
N THR A 598 17.28 18.00 -39.89
CA THR A 598 17.55 16.53 -39.66
C THR A 598 16.38 15.72 -38.99
N VAL A 599 16.38 14.37 -39.04
CA VAL A 599 15.34 13.45 -38.47
C VAL A 599 15.81 11.97 -38.28
N SER A 600 15.16 11.12 -37.45
CA SER A 600 15.58 9.70 -37.17
C SER A 600 14.54 8.78 -36.45
N ASP A 601 14.62 7.44 -36.58
CA ASP A 601 13.90 6.39 -35.80
C ASP A 601 14.82 5.17 -35.46
N ASP A 602 14.39 4.18 -34.65
CA ASP A 602 15.11 2.95 -34.29
C ASP A 602 14.70 1.64 -35.02
N LYS A 603 13.60 1.59 -35.79
CA LYS A 603 13.35 0.49 -36.77
C LYS A 603 13.17 0.95 -38.21
N ASP A 604 12.44 2.03 -38.42
CA ASP A 604 12.17 2.62 -39.72
C ASP A 604 13.19 3.72 -40.05
N THR A 605 13.11 4.28 -41.25
CA THR A 605 14.03 5.32 -41.73
C THR A 605 13.26 6.51 -42.27
N ILE A 606 13.14 7.57 -41.45
CA ILE A 606 12.36 8.77 -41.78
C ILE A 606 13.15 9.69 -42.73
N ASP A 607 12.52 10.13 -43.83
CA ASP A 607 13.13 11.04 -44.79
C ASP A 607 13.10 12.51 -44.32
N LYS A 608 14.23 13.18 -44.45
CA LYS A 608 14.43 14.63 -44.28
C LYS A 608 13.51 15.50 -45.15
N ASN A 609 13.01 14.99 -46.29
CA ASN A 609 12.09 15.74 -47.15
C ASN A 609 10.63 15.75 -46.68
N SER A 610 10.22 14.91 -45.72
CA SER A 610 8.85 14.96 -45.18
C SER A 610 8.64 16.12 -44.18
N ILE A 611 9.49 17.16 -44.25
CA ILE A 611 9.57 18.28 -43.30
C ILE A 611 8.99 19.59 -43.90
N ILE A 612 7.87 20.08 -43.36
CA ILE A 612 6.93 21.05 -44.01
C ILE A 612 7.21 22.55 -43.71
N VAL A 613 7.29 23.46 -44.72
CA VAL A 613 7.89 24.84 -44.62
C VAL A 613 7.11 26.00 -45.29
N THR A 614 7.14 27.25 -44.75
CA THR A 614 6.34 28.43 -45.25
C THR A 614 6.97 29.86 -45.01
N GLY A 615 6.97 30.83 -45.97
CA GLY A 615 7.37 32.30 -45.81
C GLY A 615 8.06 33.06 -47.02
N ASN A 616 8.23 34.42 -47.01
CA ASN A 616 8.68 35.31 -48.17
C ASN A 616 9.33 36.73 -47.85
N VAL A 617 9.91 37.46 -48.84
CA VAL A 617 10.77 38.73 -48.75
C VAL A 617 10.52 39.83 -49.85
N GLY A 618 10.84 41.15 -49.66
CA GLY A 618 10.59 42.28 -50.62
C GLY A 618 11.58 43.51 -50.69
N LYS A 619 11.28 44.60 -51.45
CA LYS A 619 12.16 45.77 -51.81
C LYS A 619 11.70 47.18 -51.34
N PRO A 620 12.61 48.12 -50.94
CA PRO A 620 12.28 49.47 -50.43
C PRO A 620 12.33 50.63 -51.45
N SER A 621 11.89 51.83 -51.02
CA SER A 621 11.91 53.10 -51.80
C SER A 621 13.20 53.93 -51.63
N ALA A 622 13.29 55.10 -52.31
CA ALA A 622 14.39 56.07 -52.15
C ALA A 622 14.68 56.39 -50.67
N GLY A 623 15.92 56.18 -50.22
CA GLY A 623 16.37 56.40 -48.84
C GLY A 623 15.94 55.40 -47.75
N LYS A 624 15.50 54.15 -48.07
CA LYS A 624 14.92 53.19 -47.08
C LYS A 624 15.50 51.74 -47.02
N ILE A 625 15.12 50.97 -45.96
CA ILE A 625 15.71 49.69 -45.47
C ILE A 625 14.61 48.80 -44.75
N GLU A 626 14.46 47.45 -44.94
CA GLU A 626 13.28 46.58 -44.51
C GLU A 626 13.55 45.03 -44.19
N LYS A 627 12.62 44.18 -43.60
CA LYS A 627 12.84 42.77 -42.99
C LYS A 627 11.64 41.71 -42.97
N TYR A 628 11.86 40.34 -42.89
CA TYR A 628 10.85 39.18 -43.09
C TYR A 628 11.14 37.72 -42.44
N THR A 629 10.34 36.59 -42.63
CA THR A 629 10.25 35.28 -41.77
C THR A 629 9.91 33.85 -42.44
N LEU A 630 10.13 32.63 -41.78
CA LEU A 630 9.97 31.16 -42.24
C LEU A 630 9.67 29.97 -41.17
N THR A 631 9.36 28.66 -41.53
CA THR A 631 8.77 27.46 -40.71
C THR A 631 9.21 25.95 -41.06
N TYR A 632 8.96 24.82 -40.28
CA TYR A 632 9.31 23.33 -40.48
C TYR A 632 8.49 22.18 -39.68
N GLN A 633 8.24 20.87 -40.11
CA GLN A 633 7.57 19.68 -39.34
C GLN A 633 7.49 18.18 -39.94
N VAL A 634 7.54 16.99 -39.19
CA VAL A 634 7.59 15.49 -39.66
C VAL A 634 6.71 14.34 -38.98
N THR A 635 6.70 13.08 -39.53
CA THR A 635 6.11 11.74 -39.03
C THR A 635 6.92 10.43 -39.42
N ASP A 636 6.70 9.24 -38.78
CA ASP A 636 7.24 7.87 -39.07
C ASP A 636 6.21 6.84 -39.70
N THR A 637 6.44 5.51 -39.61
CA THR A 637 5.51 4.44 -40.08
C THR A 637 4.78 3.60 -39.02
N ASP A 638 5.23 3.53 -37.76
CA ASP A 638 4.42 2.99 -36.63
C ASP A 638 3.49 4.09 -36.00
N ASN A 639 3.59 5.36 -36.45
CA ASN A 639 2.71 6.56 -36.30
C ASN A 639 2.97 7.58 -35.14
N ASN A 640 4.02 8.44 -35.26
CA ASN A 640 4.70 9.31 -34.25
C ASN A 640 5.37 10.62 -34.89
N THR A 641 5.40 11.86 -34.29
CA THR A 641 5.54 13.23 -35.02
C THR A 641 6.14 14.54 -34.27
N THR A 642 6.52 15.74 -34.91
CA THR A 642 6.91 17.16 -34.33
C THR A 642 7.48 18.37 -35.28
N THR A 643 7.74 19.68 -34.87
CA THR A 643 7.78 21.06 -35.62
C THR A 643 8.78 22.27 -35.21
N ILE A 644 9.28 23.27 -36.06
CA ILE A 644 10.12 24.58 -35.80
C ILE A 644 10.15 25.84 -36.84
N TYR A 645 11.03 26.94 -36.78
CA TYR A 645 10.98 28.33 -37.50
C TYR A 645 12.32 29.19 -37.88
N ARG A 646 12.31 30.41 -38.57
CA ARG A 646 13.48 31.31 -39.10
C ARG A 646 13.23 32.83 -39.67
N ASN A 647 14.19 33.80 -39.95
CA ASN A 647 14.04 35.27 -40.46
C ASN A 647 15.14 36.02 -41.40
N ILE A 648 14.91 37.28 -41.98
CA ILE A 648 15.61 37.99 -43.19
C ILE A 648 15.57 39.61 -43.31
N THR A 649 16.38 40.37 -44.17
CA THR A 649 16.55 41.92 -44.32
C THR A 649 17.02 42.58 -45.72
N VAL A 650 16.91 43.95 -46.01
CA VAL A 650 17.31 44.79 -47.25
C VAL A 650 17.61 46.36 -47.07
N THR A 651 18.39 47.16 -47.92
CA THR A 651 18.91 48.62 -47.76
C THR A 651 18.94 49.73 -48.96
N ASN A 652 19.12 51.11 -48.77
CA ASN A 652 19.18 52.29 -49.81
C ASN A 652 19.75 53.80 -49.45
N ARG A 653 19.67 54.93 -50.28
CA ARG A 653 20.44 56.30 -50.32
C ARG A 653 19.80 57.74 -50.75
N LEU A 654 20.51 58.97 -50.71
CA LEU A 654 20.18 60.44 -51.17
C LEU A 654 21.35 61.58 -51.15
N PRO A 655 21.23 62.83 -51.76
CA PRO A 655 22.20 64.01 -51.77
C PRO A 655 22.42 64.96 -50.53
N GLU A 656 23.42 65.90 -50.55
CA GLU A 656 23.99 66.60 -49.34
C GLU A 656 24.35 68.13 -49.39
N ILE A 657 23.55 69.02 -48.77
CA ILE A 657 24.02 70.38 -48.37
C ILE A 657 24.87 70.31 -47.08
N VAL A 658 25.94 71.11 -46.97
CA VAL A 658 26.86 71.17 -45.80
C VAL A 658 26.64 72.48 -45.04
N ALA A 659 25.91 72.42 -43.94
CA ALA A 659 25.68 73.54 -43.05
C ALA A 659 25.78 73.05 -41.60
N ASN A 660 26.33 73.88 -40.72
CA ASN A 660 26.59 73.54 -39.33
C ASN A 660 25.39 73.87 -38.45
N ASP A 661 25.09 72.97 -37.52
CA ASP A 661 24.25 73.27 -36.37
C ASP A 661 24.90 74.37 -35.51
N VAL A 662 24.07 75.27 -34.98
CA VAL A 662 24.53 76.41 -34.18
C VAL A 662 23.79 76.44 -32.84
N THR A 663 24.57 76.45 -31.77
CA THR A 663 24.07 76.54 -30.39
C THR A 663 23.90 78.00 -29.96
N ILE A 664 22.73 78.29 -29.40
CA ILE A 664 22.42 79.49 -28.61
C ILE A 664 21.62 79.02 -27.39
N ARG A 665 21.74 79.68 -26.23
CA ARG A 665 20.92 79.29 -25.07
C ARG A 665 19.51 79.88 -25.18
N LYS A 666 18.53 79.19 -24.59
CA LYS A 666 17.14 79.64 -24.38
C LYS A 666 17.05 81.15 -24.10
N GLY A 667 16.37 81.90 -24.96
CA GLY A 667 16.23 83.37 -24.86
C GLY A 667 17.39 84.22 -25.38
N LYS A 668 18.27 83.69 -26.25
CA LYS A 668 19.31 84.46 -26.98
C LYS A 668 19.06 84.44 -28.49
N SER A 669 19.29 85.56 -29.18
CA SER A 669 18.94 85.77 -30.60
C SER A 669 20.01 85.33 -31.62
N ILE A 670 19.64 85.22 -32.91
CA ILE A 670 20.52 84.74 -34.00
C ILE A 670 20.13 85.25 -35.41
N ASN A 671 21.07 85.30 -36.36
CA ASN A 671 20.83 85.57 -37.79
C ASN A 671 21.26 84.36 -38.65
N LEU A 672 20.35 83.82 -39.47
CA LEU A 672 20.54 82.52 -40.10
C LEU A 672 21.45 82.53 -41.35
N LEU A 673 21.48 83.62 -42.10
CA LEU A 673 22.22 83.69 -43.37
C LEU A 673 23.67 84.19 -43.22
N THR A 674 23.99 84.83 -42.09
CA THR A 674 25.28 85.52 -41.91
C THR A 674 25.99 85.22 -40.58
N ASP A 675 25.40 84.45 -39.66
CA ASP A 675 26.12 84.01 -38.46
C ASP A 675 27.23 83.02 -38.87
N SER A 676 28.47 83.42 -38.64
CA SER A 676 29.67 82.70 -39.10
C SER A 676 29.77 81.27 -38.55
N ARG A 677 29.06 80.96 -37.47
CA ARG A 677 29.01 79.61 -36.87
C ARG A 677 28.30 78.60 -37.77
N ILE A 678 27.38 79.06 -38.64
CA ILE A 678 26.54 78.21 -39.51
C ILE A 678 27.31 77.64 -40.72
N GLY A 679 28.42 78.25 -41.14
CA GLY A 679 29.38 77.62 -42.08
C GLY A 679 28.86 77.21 -43.47
N LEU A 680 27.76 77.79 -43.93
CA LEU A 680 26.94 77.36 -45.09
C LEU A 680 27.73 76.98 -46.38
N ASN A 681 27.47 75.79 -46.95
CA ASN A 681 28.09 75.20 -48.15
C ASN A 681 27.21 74.05 -48.72
N ALA A 682 27.50 73.45 -49.90
CA ALA A 682 26.72 72.28 -50.40
C ALA A 682 27.45 71.39 -51.42
N THR A 683 27.09 70.11 -51.47
CA THR A 683 27.69 69.01 -52.25
C THR A 683 26.66 67.91 -52.59
N ASP A 684 27.11 66.80 -53.16
CA ASP A 684 26.38 65.53 -53.29
C ASP A 684 27.41 64.40 -53.51
N TYR A 685 27.08 63.18 -53.09
CA TYR A 685 27.85 61.96 -53.33
C TYR A 685 27.70 61.45 -54.78
N GLU A 686 26.57 61.72 -55.42
CA GLU A 686 26.33 61.36 -56.82
C GLU A 686 26.67 62.52 -57.82
N ASP A 687 26.46 63.81 -57.48
CA ASP A 687 26.39 64.91 -58.47
C ASP A 687 27.23 66.21 -58.22
N GLY A 688 27.77 66.49 -57.00
CA GLY A 688 28.73 67.60 -56.74
C GLY A 688 28.26 68.94 -56.09
N ASN A 689 29.09 69.99 -56.13
CA ASN A 689 29.01 71.25 -55.33
C ASN A 689 27.91 72.25 -55.76
N LYS A 690 27.24 72.89 -54.78
CA LYS A 690 26.02 73.72 -54.94
C LYS A 690 25.90 74.98 -54.03
N LYS A 691 26.99 75.54 -53.48
CA LYS A 691 26.91 76.55 -52.39
C LYS A 691 26.06 77.81 -52.66
N SER A 692 26.10 78.39 -53.86
CA SER A 692 25.36 79.61 -54.22
C SER A 692 23.84 79.44 -54.23
N ASP A 693 23.39 78.20 -54.42
CA ASP A 693 22.01 77.88 -54.77
C ASP A 693 21.15 77.64 -53.50
N ILE A 694 21.77 77.80 -52.33
CA ILE A 694 21.19 77.55 -51.02
C ILE A 694 20.18 78.64 -50.67
N THR A 695 18.92 78.23 -50.52
CA THR A 695 17.82 79.07 -50.04
C THR A 695 17.27 78.54 -48.72
N VAL A 696 16.84 79.46 -47.82
CA VAL A 696 16.06 79.08 -46.62
C VAL A 696 14.63 78.80 -47.06
N GLU A 697 14.24 77.53 -47.09
CA GLU A 697 12.88 77.10 -47.40
C GLU A 697 11.96 77.15 -46.18
N SER A 698 12.51 77.08 -44.96
CA SER A 698 11.76 77.29 -43.71
C SER A 698 12.67 77.61 -42.53
N MET A 699 12.17 78.41 -41.58
CA MET A 699 12.81 78.66 -40.29
C MET A 699 12.28 77.75 -39.16
N GLY A 700 11.39 76.80 -39.45
CA GLY A 700 10.92 75.79 -38.49
C GLY A 700 10.21 76.35 -37.24
N GLY A 701 9.66 77.57 -37.31
CA GLY A 701 9.04 78.26 -36.17
C GLY A 701 10.00 78.99 -35.24
N LEU A 702 11.30 79.09 -35.58
CA LEU A 702 12.30 79.79 -34.78
C LEU A 702 11.99 81.29 -34.66
N GLN A 703 11.65 81.72 -33.45
CA GLN A 703 11.58 83.14 -33.09
C GLN A 703 12.99 83.67 -32.84
N VAL A 704 13.66 84.09 -33.92
CA VAL A 704 15.08 84.52 -33.93
C VAL A 704 15.45 85.65 -32.96
N SER A 705 14.47 86.37 -32.41
CA SER A 705 14.66 87.42 -31.40
C SER A 705 14.59 86.91 -29.95
N ASN A 706 13.80 85.86 -29.67
CA ASN A 706 13.63 85.27 -28.34
C ASN A 706 13.20 83.80 -28.48
N PRO A 707 14.13 82.87 -28.75
CA PRO A 707 13.77 81.49 -29.02
C PRO A 707 13.59 80.68 -27.73
N ALA A 708 12.60 79.79 -27.73
CA ALA A 708 12.37 78.84 -26.65
C ALA A 708 13.34 77.65 -26.73
N GLU A 709 13.37 76.79 -25.71
CA GLU A 709 14.20 75.59 -25.72
C GLU A 709 13.72 74.62 -26.80
N GLY A 710 14.61 74.25 -27.72
CA GLY A 710 14.23 73.40 -28.84
C GLY A 710 15.26 73.30 -29.96
N LYS A 711 15.17 72.20 -30.71
CA LYS A 711 15.95 71.93 -31.91
C LYS A 711 15.22 72.49 -33.14
N TYR A 712 15.34 73.80 -33.35
CA TYR A 712 14.67 74.46 -34.46
C TYR A 712 15.32 74.08 -35.79
N THR A 713 14.49 73.49 -36.64
CA THR A 713 14.88 72.98 -37.94
C THR A 713 14.86 74.12 -38.97
N VAL A 714 16.02 74.73 -39.21
CA VAL A 714 16.20 75.71 -40.30
C VAL A 714 16.56 74.94 -41.57
N ILE A 715 15.67 75.00 -42.56
CA ILE A 715 15.70 74.17 -43.77
C ILE A 715 16.40 74.94 -44.88
N TYR A 716 17.63 74.56 -45.20
CA TYR A 716 18.32 74.96 -46.42
C TYR A 716 18.00 73.99 -47.57
N LYS A 717 17.91 74.50 -48.81
CA LYS A 717 17.44 73.75 -49.99
C LYS A 717 18.39 73.85 -51.18
N VAL A 718 18.59 72.71 -51.86
CA VAL A 718 19.32 72.49 -53.13
C VAL A 718 18.65 71.30 -53.84
N ILE A 719 18.82 71.15 -55.17
CA ILE A 719 18.27 70.04 -55.95
C ILE A 719 19.35 69.50 -56.92
N ASP A 720 19.44 68.18 -57.08
CA ASP A 720 20.36 67.47 -57.99
C ASP A 720 19.77 67.29 -59.41
N LYS A 721 20.42 66.51 -60.28
CA LYS A 721 19.89 66.14 -61.62
C LYS A 721 18.83 65.06 -61.62
N ASP A 722 18.95 64.04 -60.76
CA ASP A 722 17.98 62.92 -60.66
C ASP A 722 16.65 63.35 -60.02
N LYS A 723 16.52 64.64 -59.69
CA LYS A 723 15.37 65.34 -59.08
C LYS A 723 15.19 64.99 -57.60
N ASN A 724 16.20 64.42 -56.96
CA ASN A 724 16.28 64.32 -55.52
C ASN A 724 16.54 65.72 -54.93
N LYS A 725 15.48 66.30 -54.38
CA LYS A 725 15.58 67.53 -53.58
C LYS A 725 16.26 67.20 -52.24
N VAL A 726 17.51 67.61 -52.05
CA VAL A 726 18.12 67.68 -50.71
C VAL A 726 17.59 68.90 -49.96
N THR A 727 17.34 68.71 -48.66
CA THR A 727 17.35 69.84 -47.73
C THR A 727 18.26 69.53 -46.56
N LYS A 728 19.33 70.33 -46.35
CA LYS A 728 20.07 70.28 -45.08
C LYS A 728 19.32 71.16 -44.11
N LYS A 729 18.63 70.46 -43.25
CA LYS A 729 18.22 70.96 -41.95
C LYS A 729 19.51 71.22 -41.18
N ILE A 730 19.81 72.47 -40.83
CA ILE A 730 20.57 72.70 -39.60
C ILE A 730 19.60 72.67 -38.44
N THR A 731 20.10 72.26 -37.31
CA THR A 731 19.53 72.66 -36.04
C THR A 731 20.13 74.01 -35.64
N VAL A 732 19.30 75.05 -35.57
CA VAL A 732 19.55 76.08 -34.56
C VAL A 732 19.15 75.44 -33.24
N THR A 733 20.14 74.84 -32.57
CA THR A 733 19.90 74.22 -31.27
C THR A 733 19.80 75.36 -30.27
N VAL A 734 18.58 75.66 -29.86
CA VAL A 734 18.34 76.57 -28.76
C VAL A 734 18.47 75.73 -27.51
N ASP A 735 19.73 75.50 -27.17
CA ASP A 735 20.15 74.59 -26.13
C ASP A 735 19.57 75.02 -24.79
N SER A 736 19.29 74.00 -24.00
CA SER A 736 18.62 74.17 -22.74
C SER A 736 19.44 74.98 -21.74
N ASN A 737 18.70 75.60 -20.84
CA ASN A 737 19.19 76.01 -19.54
C ASN A 737 18.57 75.04 -18.52
N ASN A 738 18.87 73.74 -18.69
CA ASN A 738 18.28 72.67 -17.89
C ASN A 738 19.16 72.41 -16.67
N ALA A 739 18.54 72.18 -15.52
CA ALA A 739 19.28 71.89 -14.30
C ALA A 739 20.01 70.52 -14.38
N PRO A 740 21.21 70.39 -13.78
CA PRO A 740 22.10 69.24 -13.94
C PRO A 740 21.47 67.95 -13.43
N LYS A 741 21.60 66.85 -14.17
CA LYS A 741 20.95 65.58 -13.81
C LYS A 741 21.89 64.73 -12.95
N ILE A 742 21.40 64.28 -11.79
CA ILE A 742 22.12 63.39 -10.88
C ILE A 742 21.62 61.96 -11.10
N ASN A 743 22.46 61.12 -11.67
CA ASN A 743 22.16 59.72 -11.99
C ASN A 743 22.80 58.76 -10.98
N GLY A 744 22.33 57.51 -10.97
CA GLY A 744 22.86 56.45 -10.07
C GLY A 744 22.41 56.56 -8.60
N ALA A 745 21.68 57.60 -8.23
CA ALA A 745 21.08 57.79 -6.90
C ALA A 745 19.86 56.86 -6.64
N ASN A 746 19.92 55.61 -7.10
CA ASN A 746 18.88 54.61 -6.87
C ASN A 746 18.86 54.18 -5.38
N ASN A 747 17.67 53.80 -4.91
CA ASN A 747 17.52 53.18 -3.59
C ASN A 747 18.33 51.87 -3.53
N THR A 748 18.98 51.61 -2.40
CA THR A 748 19.86 50.43 -2.24
C THR A 748 19.71 49.81 -0.85
N LYS A 749 20.09 48.54 -0.73
CA LYS A 749 20.10 47.79 0.54
C LYS A 749 21.52 47.36 0.87
N ILE A 750 21.91 47.52 2.13
CA ILE A 750 23.23 47.11 2.65
C ILE A 750 23.09 46.42 4.01
N LYS A 751 24.02 45.54 4.34
CA LYS A 751 24.07 44.86 5.64
C LYS A 751 24.61 45.81 6.72
N ILE A 752 24.22 45.61 7.98
CA ILE A 752 24.71 46.46 9.09
C ILE A 752 26.25 46.52 9.22
N GLY A 753 26.96 45.43 8.88
CA GLY A 753 28.42 45.38 8.83
C GLY A 753 29.08 46.12 7.65
N GLU A 754 28.31 46.57 6.66
CA GLU A 754 28.78 47.32 5.49
C GLU A 754 28.69 48.83 5.67
N VAL A 755 27.88 49.29 6.64
CA VAL A 755 27.57 50.73 6.89
C VAL A 755 28.82 51.59 7.03
N ASP A 756 29.82 51.13 7.79
CA ASP A 756 31.05 51.90 8.06
C ASP A 756 32.01 51.93 6.86
N LYS A 757 31.73 51.16 5.81
CA LYS A 757 32.53 51.02 4.59
C LYS A 757 31.80 51.50 3.33
N PHE A 758 30.56 51.99 3.48
CA PHE A 758 29.72 52.33 2.34
C PHE A 758 30.00 53.76 1.82
N ASP A 759 30.68 53.82 0.68
CA ASP A 759 30.94 55.08 -0.03
C ASP A 759 29.64 55.71 -0.57
N LEU A 760 29.32 56.90 -0.06
CA LEU A 760 28.13 57.67 -0.44
C LEU A 760 28.17 58.23 -1.87
N LEU A 761 29.34 58.36 -2.50
CA LEU A 761 29.48 58.83 -3.88
C LEU A 761 29.62 57.69 -4.90
N LYS A 762 29.86 56.45 -4.46
CA LYS A 762 30.01 55.30 -5.37
C LYS A 762 28.79 55.11 -6.26
N GLY A 763 29.03 55.19 -7.57
CA GLY A 763 28.01 55.06 -8.62
C GLY A 763 27.13 56.30 -8.85
N ILE A 764 27.31 57.38 -8.08
CA ILE A 764 26.64 58.65 -8.34
C ILE A 764 27.39 59.38 -9.45
N THR A 765 26.70 59.75 -10.52
CA THR A 765 27.26 60.56 -11.61
C THR A 765 26.42 61.79 -11.86
N VAL A 766 27.06 62.88 -12.27
CA VAL A 766 26.37 64.08 -12.75
C VAL A 766 26.50 64.13 -14.27
N THR A 767 25.39 64.37 -14.94
CA THR A 767 25.36 64.77 -16.34
C THR A 767 24.60 66.08 -16.43
N ASP A 768 25.33 67.17 -16.53
CA ASP A 768 24.79 68.41 -17.09
C ASP A 768 24.72 68.30 -18.63
N ASP A 769 23.97 69.18 -19.29
CA ASP A 769 23.98 69.25 -20.75
C ASP A 769 25.17 70.05 -21.31
N HIS A 770 25.79 70.93 -20.51
CA HIS A 770 26.94 71.75 -20.91
C HIS A 770 28.14 71.65 -19.95
N ASP A 771 27.92 71.63 -18.64
CA ASP A 771 28.98 71.69 -17.62
C ASP A 771 29.59 70.33 -17.25
N LYS A 772 30.83 70.12 -17.68
CA LYS A 772 31.49 68.80 -17.61
C LYS A 772 32.17 68.45 -16.27
N ASN A 773 32.13 69.33 -15.26
CA ASN A 773 32.88 69.19 -13.99
C ASN A 773 32.11 69.66 -12.75
N LEU A 774 30.79 69.45 -12.67
CA LEU A 774 29.99 69.96 -11.55
C LEU A 774 30.21 69.21 -10.22
N LYS A 775 30.29 69.98 -9.13
CA LYS A 775 30.57 69.47 -7.79
C LYS A 775 29.31 69.01 -7.05
N ILE A 776 29.26 67.72 -6.71
CA ILE A 776 28.22 67.15 -5.84
C ILE A 776 28.44 67.60 -4.39
N THR A 777 27.37 68.03 -3.73
CA THR A 777 27.28 68.18 -2.27
C THR A 777 26.34 67.11 -1.71
N VAL A 778 26.77 66.38 -0.68
CA VAL A 778 26.02 65.27 -0.07
C VAL A 778 25.55 65.66 1.33
N SER A 779 24.30 65.39 1.69
CA SER A 779 23.77 65.56 3.05
C SER A 779 22.93 64.38 3.51
N GLY A 780 23.11 63.99 4.77
CA GLY A 780 22.51 62.79 5.39
C GLY A 780 23.56 61.93 6.10
N LYS A 781 23.11 60.95 6.87
CA LYS A 781 23.94 59.92 7.52
C LYS A 781 23.21 58.58 7.48
N ILE A 782 23.95 57.47 7.48
CA ILE A 782 23.37 56.12 7.53
C ILE A 782 23.26 55.69 9.00
N SER A 783 22.05 55.32 9.43
CA SER A 783 21.76 54.84 10.78
C SER A 783 21.80 53.31 10.86
N LYS A 784 22.42 52.76 11.92
CA LYS A 784 22.45 51.31 12.19
C LYS A 784 21.17 50.87 12.93
N PRO A 785 20.41 49.87 12.42
CA PRO A 785 19.20 49.37 13.08
C PRO A 785 19.49 48.48 14.29
N SER A 786 18.56 48.47 15.24
CA SER A 786 18.51 47.47 16.32
C SER A 786 18.33 46.03 15.78
N PRO A 787 18.69 44.99 16.55
CA PRO A 787 18.48 43.59 16.18
C PRO A 787 17.05 43.29 15.72
N GLY A 788 16.90 42.51 14.66
CA GLY A 788 15.61 42.14 14.07
C GLY A 788 14.90 43.25 13.29
N LYS A 789 15.55 44.38 13.02
CA LYS A 789 14.94 45.53 12.33
C LYS A 789 15.76 45.97 11.13
N ASN A 790 15.08 46.63 10.21
CA ASN A 790 15.70 47.38 9.13
C ASN A 790 15.55 48.88 9.41
N THR A 791 16.42 49.72 8.85
CA THR A 791 16.29 51.19 8.98
C THR A 791 16.62 51.87 7.67
N ASN A 792 15.72 52.77 7.26
CA ASN A 792 15.86 53.57 6.05
C ASN A 792 16.53 54.90 6.39
N SER A 793 17.62 55.21 5.70
CA SER A 793 18.35 56.48 5.82
C SER A 793 18.30 57.22 4.49
N THR A 794 17.74 58.43 4.48
CA THR A 794 17.67 59.27 3.27
C THR A 794 18.95 60.08 3.11
N ILE A 795 19.63 59.92 1.97
CA ILE A 795 20.79 60.72 1.58
C ILE A 795 20.40 61.61 0.41
N THR A 796 20.71 62.90 0.50
CA THR A 796 20.42 63.90 -0.54
C THR A 796 21.69 64.32 -1.26
N TYR A 797 21.66 64.31 -2.58
CA TYR A 797 22.69 64.87 -3.45
C TYR A 797 22.18 66.19 -4.01
N THR A 798 22.98 67.25 -3.92
CA THR A 798 22.69 68.57 -4.48
C THR A 798 23.81 68.96 -5.44
N VAL A 799 23.44 69.45 -6.62
CA VAL A 799 24.36 69.98 -7.64
C VAL A 799 23.80 71.29 -8.19
N LYS A 800 24.69 72.24 -8.48
CA LYS A 800 24.39 73.50 -9.15
C LYS A 800 25.32 73.68 -10.35
N ASP A 801 24.78 74.16 -11.47
CA ASP A 801 25.51 74.47 -12.71
C ASP A 801 26.05 75.92 -12.73
N THR A 802 26.77 76.28 -13.79
CA THR A 802 27.34 77.63 -13.98
C THR A 802 26.33 78.66 -14.49
N ASP A 803 25.30 78.25 -15.24
CA ASP A 803 24.22 79.13 -15.71
C ASP A 803 23.27 79.56 -14.56
N GLY A 804 23.26 78.83 -13.45
CA GLY A 804 22.66 79.19 -12.17
C GLY A 804 21.66 78.19 -11.57
N ASN A 805 21.27 77.13 -12.29
CA ASN A 805 20.18 76.22 -11.89
C ASN A 805 20.68 75.15 -10.89
N THR A 806 19.76 74.45 -10.23
CA THR A 806 20.11 73.54 -9.11
C THR A 806 19.19 72.33 -9.04
N THR A 807 19.78 71.14 -8.97
CA THR A 807 19.07 69.87 -8.84
C THR A 807 19.34 69.22 -7.50
N LYS A 808 18.30 68.57 -6.95
CA LYS A 808 18.40 67.70 -5.78
C LYS A 808 17.78 66.34 -6.08
N VAL A 809 18.49 65.28 -5.73
CA VAL A 809 17.99 63.89 -5.82
C VAL A 809 18.28 63.19 -4.49
N THR A 810 17.31 62.43 -4.00
CA THR A 810 17.44 61.63 -2.77
C THR A 810 17.54 60.15 -3.10
N ARG A 811 18.34 59.41 -2.32
CA ARG A 811 18.28 57.93 -2.27
C ARG A 811 18.00 57.45 -0.85
N ILE A 812 17.18 56.42 -0.74
CA ILE A 812 16.98 55.66 0.50
C ILE A 812 18.01 54.54 0.53
N ILE A 813 18.81 54.50 1.59
CA ILE A 813 19.66 53.37 1.95
C ILE A 813 18.93 52.59 3.05
N THR A 814 18.48 51.38 2.75
CA THR A 814 17.95 50.46 3.76
C THR A 814 19.10 49.64 4.34
N VAL A 815 19.39 49.83 5.62
CA VAL A 815 20.29 48.95 6.36
C VAL A 815 19.49 47.78 6.92
N THR A 816 19.98 46.55 6.77
CA THR A 816 19.37 45.33 7.31
C THR A 816 20.18 44.72 8.45
N ASN A 817 19.48 44.24 9.48
CA ASN A 817 19.99 43.55 10.66
C ASN A 817 18.89 42.64 11.23
N GLN A 818 18.66 41.50 10.60
CA GLN A 818 17.63 40.54 11.01
C GLN A 818 18.05 39.74 12.25
N LEU A 819 17.16 38.87 12.73
CA LEU A 819 17.54 37.86 13.72
C LEU A 819 17.78 36.53 12.99
N PRO A 820 18.75 35.73 13.43
CA PRO A 820 18.92 34.38 12.92
C PRO A 820 17.68 33.54 13.27
N THR A 821 17.38 32.55 12.43
CA THR A 821 16.19 31.71 12.53
C THR A 821 16.58 30.24 12.69
N ILE A 822 15.91 29.53 13.62
CA ILE A 822 16.08 28.08 13.83
C ILE A 822 14.86 27.32 13.27
N SER A 823 15.13 26.39 12.35
CA SER A 823 14.18 25.49 11.69
C SER A 823 14.43 24.03 12.07
N GLY A 824 13.51 23.13 11.72
CA GLY A 824 13.66 21.68 11.97
C GLY A 824 13.39 21.22 13.42
N LEU A 825 13.01 22.14 14.32
CA LEU A 825 12.60 21.80 15.69
C LEU A 825 11.18 21.24 15.74
N ILE A 826 11.00 20.01 15.26
CA ILE A 826 9.79 19.21 15.41
C ILE A 826 9.83 18.50 16.77
N ASN A 827 8.71 18.43 17.49
CA ASN A 827 8.64 17.70 18.76
C ASN A 827 8.95 16.22 18.56
N ILE A 828 9.74 15.63 19.48
CA ILE A 828 10.11 14.21 19.41
C ILE A 828 9.30 13.42 20.42
N THR A 829 8.77 12.27 20.02
CA THR A 829 8.31 11.23 20.94
C THR A 829 9.36 10.11 21.03
N ILE A 830 9.72 9.70 22.25
CA ILE A 830 10.55 8.53 22.55
C ILE A 830 9.85 7.64 23.57
N LYS A 831 10.21 6.35 23.63
CA LYS A 831 9.82 5.48 24.75
C LYS A 831 10.79 5.64 25.93
N LYS A 832 10.29 5.44 27.16
CA LYS A 832 11.08 5.46 28.40
C LYS A 832 12.33 4.58 28.28
N GLY A 833 13.50 5.20 28.45
CA GLY A 833 14.82 4.57 28.29
C GLY A 833 15.50 4.77 26.93
N GLN A 834 14.81 5.27 25.90
CA GLN A 834 15.40 5.49 24.58
C GLN A 834 16.20 6.82 24.49
N THR A 835 17.06 6.89 23.48
CA THR A 835 17.80 8.10 23.08
C THR A 835 17.43 8.51 21.66
N ALA A 836 17.57 9.80 21.34
CA ALA A 836 17.42 10.35 20.00
C ALA A 836 18.44 11.47 19.79
N ASP A 837 18.94 11.64 18.56
CA ASP A 837 19.88 12.73 18.26
C ASP A 837 19.16 14.09 18.32
N LEU A 838 19.74 15.02 19.08
CA LEU A 838 19.24 16.39 19.18
C LEU A 838 19.61 17.24 17.95
N ARG A 839 20.54 16.78 17.11
CA ARG A 839 21.00 17.49 15.91
C ARG A 839 20.17 17.19 14.66
N PHE A 840 19.53 16.02 14.60
CA PHE A 840 18.86 15.55 13.39
C PHE A 840 17.79 16.52 12.89
N GLY A 841 17.90 16.93 11.62
CA GLY A 841 16.97 17.85 10.94
C GLY A 841 17.05 19.32 11.38
N VAL A 842 17.81 19.66 12.43
CA VAL A 842 17.84 21.02 12.98
C VAL A 842 18.76 21.92 12.15
N GLY A 843 18.20 22.99 11.60
CA GLY A 843 18.92 23.96 10.78
C GLY A 843 18.85 25.37 11.35
N ALA A 844 19.82 26.20 10.99
CA ALA A 844 19.76 27.64 11.27
C ALA A 844 20.19 28.45 10.04
N LYS A 845 19.46 29.54 9.78
CA LYS A 845 19.79 30.50 8.72
C LYS A 845 19.52 31.93 9.15
N ASP A 846 20.23 32.85 8.53
CA ASP A 846 20.08 34.29 8.70
C ASP A 846 20.06 34.99 7.32
N HIS A 847 19.51 36.19 7.26
CA HIS A 847 19.44 37.03 6.06
C HIS A 847 20.80 37.70 5.74
N GLU A 848 21.56 38.08 6.76
CA GLU A 848 22.89 38.69 6.60
C GLU A 848 23.99 37.62 6.43
N ASP A 849 24.04 36.59 7.29
CA ASP A 849 25.09 35.56 7.33
C ASP A 849 24.84 34.32 6.43
N GLY A 850 23.61 34.06 6.00
CA GLY A 850 23.27 32.85 5.23
C GLY A 850 23.11 31.61 6.13
N ASN A 851 23.88 30.54 5.92
CA ASN A 851 23.74 29.29 6.67
C ASN A 851 24.50 29.33 8.01
N LEU A 852 23.76 29.24 9.12
CA LEU A 852 24.28 29.28 10.49
C LEU A 852 24.21 27.94 11.22
N THR A 853 23.87 26.85 10.54
CA THR A 853 23.63 25.54 11.16
C THR A 853 24.84 25.03 11.97
N GLY A 854 26.07 25.33 11.53
CA GLY A 854 27.30 25.01 12.26
C GLY A 854 27.55 25.84 13.53
N LYS A 855 26.80 26.94 13.76
CA LYS A 855 26.88 27.79 14.97
C LYS A 855 25.79 27.46 16.01
N ILE A 856 24.99 26.40 15.82
CA ILE A 856 23.92 26.03 16.77
C ILE A 856 24.53 25.42 18.04
N VAL A 857 24.14 25.98 19.19
CA VAL A 857 24.37 25.39 20.50
C VAL A 857 23.21 24.44 20.82
N PHE A 858 23.54 23.16 20.95
CA PHE A 858 22.59 22.06 21.20
C PHE A 858 22.32 21.85 22.70
N PRO A 859 21.14 21.30 23.08
CA PRO A 859 20.87 20.97 24.48
C PRO A 859 21.77 19.84 25.00
N SER A 860 22.04 19.83 26.31
CA SER A 860 22.85 18.81 27.00
C SER A 860 22.03 17.72 27.71
N THR A 861 20.71 17.69 27.49
CA THR A 861 19.76 16.80 28.20
C THR A 861 19.96 15.33 27.82
N ASN A 862 20.26 14.47 28.80
CA ASN A 862 20.24 13.02 28.60
C ASN A 862 18.79 12.51 28.50
N LEU A 863 18.38 12.05 27.32
CA LEU A 863 17.00 11.62 27.06
C LEU A 863 16.63 10.28 27.72
N SER A 864 17.58 9.35 27.90
CA SER A 864 17.27 7.99 28.40
C SER A 864 16.81 7.98 29.85
N THR A 865 17.18 9.01 30.63
CA THR A 865 16.83 9.18 32.05
C THR A 865 15.56 10.00 32.29
N LEU A 866 14.87 10.47 31.24
CA LEU A 866 13.68 11.30 31.40
C LEU A 866 12.45 10.48 31.87
N PRO A 867 11.67 10.98 32.85
CA PRO A 867 10.37 10.41 33.23
C PRO A 867 9.36 10.43 32.07
N ILE A 868 8.32 9.59 32.14
CA ILE A 868 7.15 9.68 31.23
C ILE A 868 6.49 11.05 31.38
N GLY A 869 6.17 11.70 30.26
CA GLY A 869 5.67 13.09 30.22
C GLY A 869 6.35 13.95 29.14
N LYS A 870 6.09 15.25 29.15
CA LYS A 870 6.62 16.22 28.18
C LYS A 870 7.75 17.05 28.81
N HIS A 871 8.90 17.13 28.15
CA HIS A 871 10.10 17.85 28.61
C HIS A 871 10.58 18.85 27.56
N ASN A 872 10.97 20.05 27.96
CA ASN A 872 11.46 21.07 27.03
C ASN A 872 12.99 21.07 26.94
N VAL A 873 13.53 21.07 25.72
CA VAL A 873 14.97 21.23 25.46
C VAL A 873 15.22 22.46 24.58
N THR A 874 16.25 23.24 24.89
CA THR A 874 16.46 24.60 24.33
C THR A 874 17.69 24.68 23.43
N TYR A 875 17.52 25.25 22.25
CA TYR A 875 18.56 25.52 21.26
C TYR A 875 18.87 27.02 21.24
N LYS A 876 20.11 27.38 20.92
CA LYS A 876 20.54 28.76 20.66
C LYS A 876 21.37 28.84 19.39
N VAL A 877 21.24 29.93 18.63
CA VAL A 877 22.20 30.30 17.58
C VAL A 877 22.48 31.80 17.64
N THR A 878 23.68 32.20 17.22
CA THR A 878 24.17 33.58 17.22
C THR A 878 24.86 33.87 15.88
N ASP A 879 24.59 35.03 15.29
CA ASP A 879 25.15 35.47 14.00
C ASP A 879 26.49 36.24 14.15
N SER A 880 27.06 36.73 13.05
CA SER A 880 28.28 37.56 13.04
C SER A 880 28.11 38.98 13.59
N ASN A 881 26.88 39.43 13.83
CA ASN A 881 26.56 40.73 14.42
C ASN A 881 26.14 40.61 15.90
N ASN A 882 26.33 39.42 16.49
CA ASN A 882 26.00 39.02 17.85
C ASN A 882 24.49 38.94 18.17
N ASN A 883 23.59 39.09 17.18
CA ASN A 883 22.18 38.85 17.44
C ASN A 883 21.99 37.35 17.72
N SER A 884 21.10 37.02 18.66
CA SER A 884 20.88 35.65 19.10
C SER A 884 19.40 35.32 19.14
N VAL A 885 19.04 34.10 18.76
CA VAL A 885 17.71 33.53 19.00
C VAL A 885 17.82 32.26 19.83
N THR A 886 16.83 32.02 20.68
CA THR A 886 16.61 30.75 21.36
C THR A 886 15.27 30.16 20.95
N LYS A 887 15.18 28.83 20.87
CA LYS A 887 13.94 28.13 20.54
C LYS A 887 13.90 26.76 21.21
N THR A 888 12.73 26.38 21.70
CA THR A 888 12.51 25.10 22.41
C THR A 888 11.98 24.02 21.47
N ARG A 889 12.15 22.76 21.91
CA ARG A 889 11.57 21.56 21.31
C ARG A 889 11.03 20.69 22.45
N VAL A 890 9.82 20.16 22.30
CA VAL A 890 9.25 19.23 23.29
C VAL A 890 9.76 17.81 23.00
N ILE A 891 10.18 17.11 24.05
CA ILE A 891 10.43 15.67 24.06
C ILE A 891 9.31 15.02 24.87
N THR A 892 8.43 14.28 24.21
CA THR A 892 7.43 13.42 24.86
C THR A 892 8.06 12.06 25.15
N VAL A 893 8.01 11.61 26.39
CA VAL A 893 8.44 10.28 26.81
C VAL A 893 7.20 9.44 27.11
N GLU A 894 7.04 8.33 26.41
CA GLU A 894 5.91 7.43 26.54
C GLU A 894 6.28 6.09 27.20
N ALA A 895 5.27 5.39 27.71
CA ALA A 895 5.40 3.99 28.13
C ALA A 895 5.70 3.06 26.95
N ASN A 896 6.42 1.97 27.23
CA ASN A 896 6.66 0.89 26.26
C ASN A 896 5.38 0.10 25.99
N THR A 897 5.10 -0.21 24.73
CA THR A 897 3.92 -0.99 24.32
C THR A 897 4.26 -2.48 24.28
N ILE A 898 3.52 -3.31 25.01
CA ILE A 898 3.76 -4.76 25.04
C ILE A 898 3.09 -5.46 23.85
N THR A 899 3.91 -6.09 23.01
CA THR A 899 3.47 -6.92 21.90
C THR A 899 3.02 -8.29 22.40
N LYS A 900 1.82 -8.74 22.02
CA LYS A 900 1.37 -10.12 22.23
C LYS A 900 1.76 -10.99 21.01
N ARG A 901 2.15 -12.24 21.25
CA ARG A 901 2.31 -13.30 20.24
C ARG A 901 1.45 -14.49 20.64
N ASP A 902 0.52 -14.87 19.78
CA ASP A 902 -0.45 -15.94 20.04
C ASP A 902 -0.02 -17.25 19.38
N LEU A 903 0.66 -18.08 20.17
CA LEU A 903 1.03 -19.44 19.83
C LEU A 903 -0.14 -20.36 20.24
N ILE A 904 -1.29 -20.14 19.61
CA ILE A 904 -2.58 -20.76 19.94
C ILE A 904 -3.08 -21.53 18.73
N GLY A 905 -3.09 -22.86 18.81
CA GLY A 905 -3.77 -23.74 17.85
C GLY A 905 -5.24 -23.96 18.22
N LYS A 906 -6.01 -24.61 17.33
CA LYS A 906 -7.34 -25.16 17.66
C LYS A 906 -7.27 -26.27 18.72
N ASP A 907 -6.11 -26.93 18.78
CA ASP A 907 -5.77 -28.02 19.69
C ASP A 907 -4.29 -27.93 20.13
N ARG A 908 -3.87 -28.89 20.96
CA ARG A 908 -2.49 -28.99 21.48
C ARG A 908 -1.45 -29.33 20.41
N PHE A 909 -1.81 -30.07 19.36
CA PHE A 909 -0.91 -30.44 18.26
C PHE A 909 -0.62 -29.24 17.35
N GLU A 910 -1.64 -28.46 17.02
CA GLU A 910 -1.48 -27.20 16.29
C GLU A 910 -0.80 -26.13 17.16
N THR A 911 -1.00 -26.15 18.49
CA THR A 911 -0.27 -25.28 19.42
C THR A 911 1.23 -25.58 19.41
N ALA A 912 1.63 -26.85 19.54
CA ALA A 912 3.03 -27.28 19.39
C ALA A 912 3.60 -26.91 18.00
N THR A 913 2.79 -27.04 16.95
CA THR A 913 3.14 -26.62 15.58
C THR A 913 3.40 -25.11 15.45
N LYS A 914 2.61 -24.27 16.13
CA LYS A 914 2.80 -22.80 16.15
C LYS A 914 4.02 -22.39 16.99
N ILE A 915 4.26 -23.08 18.10
CA ILE A 915 5.48 -22.95 18.92
C ILE A 915 6.73 -23.30 18.09
N SER A 916 6.67 -24.38 17.31
CA SER A 916 7.73 -24.79 16.40
C SER A 916 8.03 -23.72 15.34
N LYS A 917 7.00 -23.19 14.66
CA LYS A 917 7.14 -22.12 13.65
C LYS A 917 7.69 -20.79 14.19
N GLU A 918 7.58 -20.52 15.49
CA GLU A 918 8.17 -19.33 16.17
C GLU A 918 9.65 -19.53 16.59
N GLY A 919 10.19 -20.75 16.50
CA GLY A 919 11.57 -21.06 16.92
C GLY A 919 12.46 -21.73 15.87
N TRP A 920 11.88 -22.34 14.84
CA TRP A 920 12.58 -23.21 13.89
C TRP A 920 12.03 -23.09 12.47
N ASN A 921 12.83 -22.51 11.56
CA ASN A 921 12.54 -22.57 10.12
C ASN A 921 12.74 -24.00 9.60
N SER A 922 13.77 -24.69 10.07
CA SER A 922 14.01 -26.13 9.94
C SER A 922 14.60 -26.67 11.26
N ALA A 923 14.63 -27.98 11.45
CA ALA A 923 15.27 -28.59 12.61
C ALA A 923 15.85 -29.98 12.25
N ASN A 924 17.14 -30.18 12.48
CA ASN A 924 17.79 -31.47 12.18
C ASN A 924 17.26 -32.62 13.06
N THR A 925 16.74 -32.32 14.24
CA THR A 925 16.08 -33.28 15.12
C THR A 925 14.78 -32.71 15.66
N ILE A 926 13.80 -33.57 15.90
CA ILE A 926 12.55 -33.26 16.62
C ILE A 926 12.45 -34.20 17.82
N LEU A 927 11.95 -33.72 18.97
CA LEU A 927 11.47 -34.60 20.04
C LEU A 927 9.96 -34.76 19.90
N LEU A 928 9.47 -36.00 19.89
CA LEU A 928 8.05 -36.32 19.81
C LEU A 928 7.59 -36.91 21.15
N VAL A 929 6.57 -36.32 21.75
CA VAL A 929 6.02 -36.69 23.07
C VAL A 929 4.54 -37.05 22.89
N ASN A 930 3.97 -37.96 23.68
CA ASN A 930 2.50 -38.10 23.70
C ASN A 930 1.86 -36.80 24.26
N GLY A 931 0.92 -36.24 23.52
CA GLY A 931 0.22 -35.00 23.90
C GLY A 931 -0.86 -35.15 24.98
N TYR A 932 -1.23 -36.35 25.42
CA TYR A 932 -2.31 -36.57 26.40
C TYR A 932 -1.82 -36.60 27.85
N ASP A 933 -2.63 -36.04 28.76
CA ASP A 933 -2.29 -35.74 30.16
C ASP A 933 -1.79 -36.97 30.95
N GLU A 934 -2.37 -38.13 30.69
CA GLU A 934 -2.01 -39.45 31.25
C GLU A 934 -0.56 -39.90 30.97
N HIS A 935 0.04 -39.38 29.89
CA HIS A 935 1.41 -39.71 29.46
C HIS A 935 2.36 -38.51 29.48
N LEU A 936 1.85 -37.30 29.73
CA LEU A 936 2.57 -36.02 29.71
C LEU A 936 3.86 -36.03 30.56
N VAL A 937 3.87 -36.81 31.64
CA VAL A 937 4.99 -36.92 32.59
C VAL A 937 6.31 -37.35 31.94
N ASP A 938 6.28 -38.25 30.94
CA ASP A 938 7.50 -38.73 30.28
C ASP A 938 8.22 -37.57 29.55
N GLY A 939 7.48 -36.59 29.04
CA GLY A 939 8.00 -35.43 28.32
C GLY A 939 8.48 -34.26 29.19
N LEU A 940 8.17 -34.22 30.49
CA LEU A 940 8.56 -33.10 31.37
C LEU A 940 10.07 -32.82 31.36
N THR A 941 10.85 -33.89 31.22
CA THR A 941 12.32 -33.85 31.25
C THR A 941 12.96 -33.70 29.87
N ALA A 942 12.15 -33.63 28.80
CA ALA A 942 12.62 -33.55 27.42
C ALA A 942 13.21 -32.19 27.04
N THR A 943 12.79 -31.08 27.68
CA THR A 943 13.22 -29.72 27.32
C THR A 943 14.76 -29.51 27.35
N PRO A 944 15.50 -29.99 28.37
CA PRO A 944 16.97 -30.06 28.35
C PRO A 944 17.56 -30.71 27.09
N LEU A 945 17.07 -31.88 26.69
CA LEU A 945 17.58 -32.62 25.53
C LEU A 945 17.21 -31.92 24.21
N ALA A 946 15.97 -31.43 24.10
CA ALA A 946 15.50 -30.63 22.97
C ALA A 946 16.37 -29.38 22.77
N THR A 947 16.63 -28.62 23.83
CA THR A 947 17.46 -27.40 23.77
C THR A 947 18.93 -27.71 23.50
N ALA A 948 19.43 -28.87 23.93
CA ALA A 948 20.78 -29.31 23.62
C ALA A 948 20.98 -29.61 22.12
N LEU A 949 19.96 -30.15 21.46
CA LEU A 949 19.91 -30.52 20.04
C LEU A 949 19.40 -29.42 19.10
N ASP A 950 19.03 -28.25 19.64
CA ASP A 950 18.22 -27.21 18.99
C ASP A 950 16.99 -27.76 18.24
N ALA A 951 16.21 -28.59 18.94
CA ALA A 951 15.02 -29.27 18.44
C ALA A 951 13.72 -28.68 19.03
N PRO A 952 12.62 -28.57 18.25
CA PRO A 952 11.29 -28.38 18.80
C PRO A 952 10.79 -29.66 19.49
N VAL A 953 9.84 -29.49 20.42
CA VAL A 953 8.99 -30.58 20.91
C VAL A 953 7.66 -30.54 20.16
N LEU A 954 7.35 -31.64 19.48
CA LEU A 954 6.05 -31.89 18.84
C LEU A 954 5.31 -33.00 19.58
N LEU A 955 4.00 -33.14 19.28
CA LEU A 955 3.10 -34.03 20.02
C LEU A 955 2.50 -35.11 19.10
N SER A 956 2.39 -36.36 19.59
CA SER A 956 1.62 -37.44 18.96
C SER A 956 0.45 -37.86 19.84
N GLY A 957 -0.47 -38.65 19.29
CA GLY A 957 -1.33 -39.49 20.12
C GLY A 957 -0.57 -40.72 20.62
N ASN A 958 -1.30 -41.64 21.28
CA ASN A 958 -0.74 -42.92 21.71
C ASN A 958 -0.47 -43.83 20.50
N ARG A 959 -1.43 -43.96 19.57
CA ARG A 959 -1.38 -44.94 18.46
C ARG A 959 -1.30 -44.34 17.06
N SER A 960 -1.45 -43.03 16.92
CA SER A 960 -1.34 -42.30 15.64
C SER A 960 -0.71 -40.92 15.85
N ILE A 961 -0.17 -40.34 14.77
CA ILE A 961 0.28 -38.94 14.74
C ILE A 961 -0.73 -38.05 14.01
N SER A 962 -0.97 -36.82 14.48
CA SER A 962 -1.95 -35.93 13.85
C SER A 962 -1.42 -35.40 12.52
N LYS A 963 -2.29 -35.20 11.51
CA LYS A 963 -1.88 -34.61 10.22
C LYS A 963 -1.14 -33.28 10.42
N THR A 964 -1.58 -32.44 11.35
CA THR A 964 -0.91 -31.17 11.69
C THR A 964 0.54 -31.37 12.12
N THR A 965 0.82 -32.45 12.86
CA THR A 965 2.18 -32.82 13.27
C THR A 965 2.98 -33.42 12.12
N VAL A 966 2.36 -34.26 11.27
CA VAL A 966 2.98 -34.79 10.04
C VAL A 966 3.40 -33.68 9.09
N ASP A 967 2.51 -32.70 8.85
CA ASP A 967 2.77 -31.52 8.02
C ASP A 967 3.93 -30.69 8.58
N GLU A 968 4.04 -30.56 9.90
CA GLU A 968 5.13 -29.84 10.57
C GLU A 968 6.46 -30.61 10.55
N ILE A 969 6.44 -31.94 10.68
CA ILE A 969 7.62 -32.80 10.49
C ILE A 969 8.12 -32.65 9.05
N LYS A 970 7.24 -32.73 8.04
CA LYS A 970 7.60 -32.50 6.63
C LYS A 970 8.18 -31.10 6.41
N ARG A 971 7.61 -30.06 7.02
CA ARG A 971 8.11 -28.67 6.94
C ARG A 971 9.49 -28.49 7.57
N LEU A 972 9.78 -29.17 8.67
CA LEU A 972 11.07 -29.07 9.39
C LEU A 972 12.18 -29.90 8.74
N ASN A 973 11.82 -30.95 8.00
CA ASN A 973 12.67 -31.94 7.33
C ASN A 973 13.84 -32.47 8.19
N PRO A 974 13.57 -33.14 9.32
CA PRO A 974 14.60 -33.65 10.22
C PRO A 974 15.28 -34.92 9.67
N SER A 975 16.57 -35.09 9.97
CA SER A 975 17.27 -36.38 9.80
C SER A 975 16.98 -37.37 10.93
N LYS A 976 16.37 -36.90 12.03
CA LYS A 976 16.15 -37.67 13.25
C LYS A 976 14.88 -37.27 14.00
N ILE A 977 14.09 -38.24 14.44
CA ILE A 977 13.06 -38.05 15.48
C ILE A 977 13.42 -38.85 16.72
N ILE A 978 13.32 -38.19 17.86
CA ILE A 978 13.50 -38.78 19.18
C ILE A 978 12.12 -38.91 19.84
N VAL A 979 11.59 -40.13 19.89
CA VAL A 979 10.31 -40.44 20.54
C VAL A 979 10.54 -40.62 22.04
N ILE A 980 9.86 -39.81 22.85
CA ILE A 980 9.96 -39.83 24.30
C ILE A 980 8.83 -40.67 24.89
N GLY A 981 9.19 -41.58 25.81
CA GLY A 981 8.29 -42.46 26.53
C GLY A 981 8.31 -43.91 26.04
N GLY A 982 7.76 -44.80 26.88
CA GLY A 982 7.63 -46.23 26.58
C GLY A 982 6.63 -46.54 25.46
N THR A 983 6.57 -47.80 25.03
CA THR A 983 5.60 -48.29 24.02
C THR A 983 4.13 -48.18 24.46
N GLY A 984 3.90 -48.08 25.77
CA GLY A 984 2.59 -47.76 26.34
C GLY A 984 2.21 -46.27 26.26
N ALA A 985 3.18 -45.36 26.11
CA ALA A 985 2.95 -43.93 25.96
C ALA A 985 2.89 -43.52 24.48
N VAL A 986 3.85 -43.96 23.66
CA VAL A 986 3.81 -43.80 22.20
C VAL A 986 4.03 -45.17 21.59
N ASN A 987 3.04 -45.71 20.90
CA ASN A 987 3.06 -47.07 20.38
C ASN A 987 4.01 -47.24 19.17
N GLU A 988 4.38 -48.48 18.84
CA GLU A 988 5.18 -48.76 17.64
C GLU A 988 4.44 -48.45 16.33
N SER A 989 3.10 -48.40 16.34
CA SER A 989 2.32 -47.89 15.19
C SER A 989 2.73 -46.46 14.80
N VAL A 990 2.93 -45.57 15.78
CA VAL A 990 3.41 -44.19 15.54
C VAL A 990 4.84 -44.21 14.99
N ILE A 991 5.72 -45.08 15.49
CA ILE A 991 7.10 -45.19 14.98
C ILE A 991 7.12 -45.69 13.52
N ASN A 992 6.19 -46.56 13.13
CA ASN A 992 6.06 -47.01 11.75
C ASN A 992 5.44 -45.93 10.85
N GLU A 993 4.43 -45.20 11.35
CA GLU A 993 3.85 -44.03 10.68
C GLU A 993 4.92 -42.96 10.42
N LEU A 994 5.81 -42.69 11.39
CA LEU A 994 6.97 -41.79 11.22
C LEU A 994 7.95 -42.26 10.14
N LYS A 995 8.33 -43.55 10.11
CA LYS A 995 9.25 -44.09 9.08
C LYS A 995 8.67 -43.95 7.67
N ASN A 996 7.34 -43.98 7.54
CA ASN A 996 6.65 -43.78 6.27
C ASN A 996 6.62 -42.30 5.83
N ILE A 997 6.84 -41.33 6.72
CA ILE A 997 6.95 -39.90 6.34
C ILE A 997 8.26 -39.63 5.57
N ASN A 998 9.35 -40.27 5.97
CA ASN A 998 10.66 -40.17 5.32
C ASN A 998 11.51 -41.40 5.68
N LYS A 999 11.80 -42.27 4.69
CA LYS A 999 12.56 -43.52 4.88
C LYS A 999 14.02 -43.28 5.32
N ASN A 1000 14.58 -42.10 5.04
CA ASN A 1000 15.94 -41.72 5.42
C ASN A 1000 16.03 -41.09 6.83
N MET A 1001 14.90 -40.88 7.50
CA MET A 1001 14.83 -40.26 8.83
C MET A 1001 15.00 -41.30 9.95
N SER A 1002 16.02 -41.12 10.78
CA SER A 1002 16.30 -42.02 11.91
C SER A 1002 15.31 -41.81 13.06
N VAL A 1003 14.56 -42.85 13.45
CA VAL A 1003 13.64 -42.79 14.60
C VAL A 1003 14.25 -43.53 15.80
N LYS A 1004 14.52 -42.81 16.89
CA LYS A 1004 15.06 -43.36 18.15
C LYS A 1004 14.07 -43.17 19.28
N ARG A 1005 13.77 -44.23 20.04
CA ARG A 1005 13.00 -44.15 21.29
C ARG A 1005 13.91 -43.87 22.49
N ILE A 1006 13.48 -43.01 23.41
CA ILE A 1006 14.03 -42.86 24.76
C ILE A 1006 12.88 -43.01 25.76
N GLY A 1007 12.92 -44.07 26.57
CA GLY A 1007 11.93 -44.32 27.62
C GLY A 1007 12.49 -45.27 28.67
N GLY A 1008 11.72 -45.50 29.72
CA GLY A 1008 11.98 -46.54 30.73
C GLY A 1008 10.70 -47.28 31.09
N LYS A 1009 10.78 -48.15 32.11
CA LYS A 1009 9.63 -48.85 32.70
C LYS A 1009 8.70 -47.89 33.48
N ASN A 1010 9.20 -46.70 33.82
CA ASN A 1010 8.47 -45.66 34.52
C ASN A 1010 9.12 -44.28 34.28
N ARG A 1011 8.41 -43.22 34.69
CA ARG A 1011 8.82 -41.80 34.60
C ARG A 1011 10.23 -41.50 35.15
N TYR A 1012 10.68 -42.21 36.19
CA TYR A 1012 12.01 -42.02 36.78
C TYR A 1012 13.10 -42.55 35.84
N GLU A 1013 12.94 -43.77 35.33
CA GLU A 1013 13.86 -44.39 34.37
C GLU A 1013 13.84 -43.65 33.01
N THR A 1014 12.69 -43.14 32.56
CA THR A 1014 12.62 -42.22 31.41
C THR A 1014 13.50 -40.99 31.63
N SER A 1015 13.40 -40.32 32.78
CA SER A 1015 14.21 -39.13 33.10
C SER A 1015 15.71 -39.44 33.17
N LEU A 1016 16.10 -40.60 33.71
CA LEU A 1016 17.48 -41.07 33.73
C LEU A 1016 18.01 -41.33 32.30
N ASN A 1017 17.20 -41.94 31.44
CA ASN A 1017 17.61 -42.25 30.07
C ASN A 1017 17.73 -40.97 29.21
N ILE A 1018 16.87 -39.96 29.44
CA ILE A 1018 17.04 -38.62 28.85
C ILE A 1018 18.30 -37.93 29.39
N ALA A 1019 18.61 -38.06 30.68
CA ALA A 1019 19.83 -37.51 31.26
C ALA A 1019 21.12 -38.14 30.70
N LYS A 1020 21.12 -39.44 30.37
CA LYS A 1020 22.22 -40.12 29.67
C LYS A 1020 22.44 -39.58 28.26
N GLU A 1021 21.36 -39.39 27.52
CA GLU A 1021 21.40 -38.87 26.14
C GLU A 1021 21.84 -37.39 26.10
N LEU A 1022 21.49 -36.62 27.12
CA LEU A 1022 22.00 -35.25 27.30
C LEU A 1022 23.49 -35.22 27.68
N ASP A 1023 23.94 -36.08 28.59
CA ASP A 1023 25.36 -36.17 29.01
C ASP A 1023 26.30 -36.53 27.85
N ALA A 1024 25.82 -37.29 26.87
CA ALA A 1024 26.53 -37.58 25.62
C ALA A 1024 26.69 -36.37 24.68
N ILE A 1025 25.96 -35.27 24.91
CA ILE A 1025 26.03 -34.01 24.14
C ILE A 1025 26.72 -32.91 24.96
N VAL A 1026 26.40 -32.80 26.24
CA VAL A 1026 26.94 -31.81 27.19
C VAL A 1026 27.17 -32.49 28.54
N PRO A 1027 28.44 -32.66 28.98
CA PRO A 1027 28.74 -33.36 30.23
C PRO A 1027 28.04 -32.75 31.45
N ILE A 1028 27.24 -33.55 32.16
CA ILE A 1028 26.34 -33.02 33.20
C ILE A 1028 27.14 -32.66 34.47
N LYS A 1029 27.10 -31.37 34.80
CA LYS A 1029 27.74 -30.78 36.00
C LYS A 1029 26.74 -30.23 37.00
N LYS A 1030 25.46 -30.14 36.63
CA LYS A 1030 24.35 -29.66 37.45
C LYS A 1030 23.09 -30.45 37.12
N ILE A 1031 22.23 -30.66 38.10
CA ILE A 1031 20.92 -31.30 37.91
C ILE A 1031 19.78 -30.48 38.53
N TYR A 1032 18.58 -30.68 38.00
CA TYR A 1032 17.34 -30.18 38.58
C TYR A 1032 16.48 -31.38 39.02
N VAL A 1033 16.24 -31.53 40.31
CA VAL A 1033 15.48 -32.64 40.87
C VAL A 1033 14.02 -32.22 41.05
N GLY A 1034 13.10 -32.89 40.36
CA GLY A 1034 11.66 -32.65 40.43
C GLY A 1034 10.90 -33.87 40.93
N ALA A 1035 9.79 -33.67 41.63
CA ALA A 1035 8.97 -34.80 42.07
C ALA A 1035 8.29 -35.47 40.88
N GLY A 1036 8.35 -36.80 40.80
CA GLY A 1036 7.71 -37.55 39.71
C GLY A 1036 6.20 -37.36 39.64
N ASN A 1037 5.54 -37.04 40.75
CA ASN A 1037 4.12 -36.69 40.89
C ASN A 1037 3.92 -35.19 41.25
N GLY A 1038 4.89 -34.36 40.91
CA GLY A 1038 4.86 -32.89 41.02
C GLY A 1038 5.11 -32.28 39.64
N GLU A 1039 4.27 -32.65 38.67
CA GLU A 1039 4.41 -32.28 37.27
C GLU A 1039 4.45 -30.74 37.05
N PRO A 1040 3.65 -29.88 37.72
CA PRO A 1040 3.73 -28.42 37.57
C PRO A 1040 5.02 -27.78 38.12
N ASP A 1041 5.54 -28.32 39.22
CA ASP A 1041 6.79 -27.86 39.85
C ASP A 1041 7.97 -28.24 38.93
N SER A 1042 8.00 -29.49 38.48
CA SER A 1042 8.98 -30.02 37.52
C SER A 1042 8.94 -29.29 36.18
N LEU A 1043 7.77 -28.86 35.72
CA LEU A 1043 7.63 -28.10 34.48
C LEU A 1043 8.04 -26.63 34.63
N SER A 1044 7.89 -26.03 35.81
CA SER A 1044 8.30 -24.64 36.06
C SER A 1044 9.79 -24.40 35.83
N ILE A 1045 10.63 -25.42 36.05
CA ILE A 1045 12.09 -25.33 35.82
C ILE A 1045 12.52 -25.70 34.39
N SER A 1046 11.60 -26.16 33.53
CA SER A 1046 11.90 -26.67 32.18
C SER A 1046 12.73 -25.71 31.32
N SER A 1047 12.29 -24.46 31.19
CA SER A 1047 12.97 -23.41 30.43
C SER A 1047 14.38 -23.08 30.96
N VAL A 1048 14.56 -23.12 32.29
CA VAL A 1048 15.86 -22.93 32.96
C VAL A 1048 16.79 -24.12 32.70
N ALA A 1049 16.29 -25.34 32.89
CA ALA A 1049 17.04 -26.58 32.68
C ALA A 1049 17.43 -26.76 31.20
N GLY A 1050 16.56 -26.34 30.27
CA GLY A 1050 16.82 -26.19 28.84
C GLY A 1050 17.98 -25.23 28.55
N ARG A 1051 17.85 -23.98 29.00
CA ARG A 1051 18.87 -22.93 28.82
C ARG A 1051 20.22 -23.35 29.38
N ASP A 1052 20.22 -23.94 30.56
CA ASP A 1052 21.41 -24.37 31.28
C ASP A 1052 21.91 -25.77 30.85
N LYS A 1053 21.30 -26.37 29.81
CA LYS A 1053 21.56 -27.71 29.26
C LYS A 1053 21.82 -28.77 30.34
N SER A 1054 21.01 -28.73 31.40
CA SER A 1054 21.14 -29.54 32.62
C SER A 1054 19.92 -30.44 32.75
N PRO A 1055 20.07 -31.76 33.03
CA PRO A 1055 18.92 -32.66 33.06
C PRO A 1055 17.96 -32.36 34.22
N ILE A 1056 16.68 -32.60 33.96
CA ILE A 1056 15.67 -32.75 35.02
C ILE A 1056 15.64 -34.24 35.38
N ILE A 1057 15.85 -34.53 36.66
CA ILE A 1057 15.80 -35.87 37.25
C ILE A 1057 14.50 -35.98 38.04
N LEU A 1058 13.66 -36.97 37.73
CA LEU A 1058 12.46 -37.23 38.51
C LEU A 1058 12.79 -38.13 39.70
N THR A 1059 12.27 -37.78 40.88
CA THR A 1059 12.46 -38.53 42.14
C THR A 1059 11.13 -39.00 42.73
N SER A 1060 11.16 -40.08 43.51
CA SER A 1060 10.10 -40.34 44.49
C SER A 1060 10.22 -39.35 45.66
N LYS A 1061 9.19 -39.26 46.51
CA LYS A 1061 9.20 -38.35 47.65
C LYS A 1061 10.37 -38.59 48.62
N GLU A 1062 10.68 -39.84 48.93
CA GLU A 1062 11.61 -40.19 50.01
C GLU A 1062 13.00 -40.64 49.53
N SER A 1063 13.15 -40.97 48.24
CA SER A 1063 14.43 -41.39 47.65
C SER A 1063 14.49 -41.21 46.13
N VAL A 1064 15.71 -40.97 45.64
CA VAL A 1064 16.08 -41.13 44.23
C VAL A 1064 16.24 -42.63 43.92
N ASP A 1065 15.84 -43.09 42.74
CA ASP A 1065 16.05 -44.48 42.30
C ASP A 1065 17.54 -44.86 42.34
N SER A 1066 17.86 -46.10 42.76
CA SER A 1066 19.24 -46.56 42.94
C SER A 1066 20.09 -46.50 41.66
N ASN A 1067 19.51 -46.74 40.49
CA ASN A 1067 20.22 -46.66 39.20
C ASN A 1067 20.49 -45.20 38.84
N THR A 1068 19.51 -44.33 39.07
CA THR A 1068 19.65 -42.88 38.91
C THR A 1068 20.71 -42.33 39.86
N PHE A 1069 20.67 -42.70 41.14
CA PHE A 1069 21.65 -42.26 42.14
C PHE A 1069 23.07 -42.72 41.80
N ASN A 1070 23.26 -43.99 41.45
CA ASN A 1070 24.57 -44.52 41.06
C ASN A 1070 25.10 -43.86 39.77
N TYR A 1071 24.22 -43.60 38.78
CA TYR A 1071 24.60 -42.86 37.59
C TYR A 1071 25.03 -41.43 37.92
N LEU A 1072 24.23 -40.70 38.71
CA LEU A 1072 24.56 -39.33 39.15
C LEU A 1072 25.87 -39.28 39.94
N LYS A 1073 26.13 -40.26 40.83
CA LYS A 1073 27.38 -40.40 41.58
C LYS A 1073 28.59 -40.67 40.70
N SER A 1074 28.41 -41.28 39.52
CA SER A 1074 29.49 -41.46 38.53
C SER A 1074 29.89 -40.15 37.82
N LYS A 1075 29.04 -39.12 37.90
CA LYS A 1075 29.29 -37.80 37.32
C LYS A 1075 29.86 -36.86 38.38
N ARG A 1076 30.80 -36.01 37.98
CA ARG A 1076 31.43 -35.01 38.86
C ARG A 1076 30.50 -33.81 39.01
N LEU A 1077 29.35 -34.02 39.63
CA LEU A 1077 28.31 -33.02 39.81
C LEU A 1077 28.79 -31.91 40.76
N THR A 1078 28.52 -30.67 40.37
CA THR A 1078 28.98 -29.46 41.08
C THR A 1078 27.84 -28.71 41.78
N ASP A 1079 26.59 -28.96 41.41
CA ASP A 1079 25.43 -28.22 41.89
C ASP A 1079 24.13 -29.02 41.66
N ALA A 1080 23.11 -28.76 42.46
CA ALA A 1080 21.78 -29.36 42.32
C ALA A 1080 20.72 -28.45 42.92
N TYR A 1081 19.52 -28.44 42.33
CA TYR A 1081 18.35 -27.72 42.85
C TYR A 1081 17.15 -28.64 42.93
N PHE A 1082 16.32 -28.47 43.96
CA PHE A 1082 15.17 -29.33 44.26
C PHE A 1082 13.89 -28.53 44.11
N ILE A 1083 13.07 -28.87 43.12
CA ILE A 1083 11.91 -28.05 42.72
C ILE A 1083 10.63 -28.72 43.23
N GLY A 1084 9.95 -28.04 44.14
CA GLY A 1084 8.78 -28.55 44.86
C GLY A 1084 9.02 -28.78 46.36
N GLY A 1085 7.92 -28.74 47.12
CA GLY A 1085 7.95 -28.69 48.59
C GLY A 1085 8.25 -30.02 49.29
N THR A 1086 8.40 -29.97 50.62
CA THR A 1086 8.67 -31.14 51.47
C THR A 1086 7.61 -32.24 51.40
N GLY A 1087 6.38 -31.89 50.98
CA GLY A 1087 5.30 -32.85 50.72
C GLY A 1087 5.56 -33.77 49.52
N VAL A 1088 6.36 -33.33 48.53
CA VAL A 1088 6.62 -34.08 47.27
C VAL A 1088 8.10 -34.43 47.06
N ILE A 1089 9.03 -33.75 47.74
CA ILE A 1089 10.45 -34.11 47.83
C ILE A 1089 10.87 -33.94 49.30
N SER A 1090 11.03 -35.02 50.06
CA SER A 1090 11.48 -34.95 51.47
C SER A 1090 12.98 -34.61 51.56
N ASN A 1091 13.45 -34.17 52.73
CA ASN A 1091 14.86 -33.78 52.88
C ASN A 1091 15.82 -34.94 52.66
N LYS A 1092 15.40 -36.21 52.81
CA LYS A 1092 16.24 -37.38 52.52
C LYS A 1092 16.77 -37.39 51.08
N VAL A 1093 15.97 -36.92 50.11
CA VAL A 1093 16.40 -36.78 48.71
C VAL A 1093 17.48 -35.70 48.58
N ILE A 1094 17.35 -34.60 49.35
CA ILE A 1094 18.36 -33.54 49.41
C ILE A 1094 19.65 -34.09 50.03
N ASP A 1095 19.55 -34.78 51.15
CA ASP A 1095 20.70 -35.38 51.86
C ASP A 1095 21.43 -36.42 51.00
N GLN A 1096 20.68 -37.29 50.30
CA GLN A 1096 21.21 -38.23 49.31
C GLN A 1096 22.03 -37.51 48.24
N ILE A 1097 21.43 -36.54 47.53
CA ILE A 1097 22.10 -35.83 46.44
C ILE A 1097 23.25 -34.97 46.95
N ASN A 1098 23.12 -34.34 48.12
CA ASN A 1098 24.18 -33.56 48.77
C ASN A 1098 25.43 -34.40 49.06
N GLY A 1099 25.28 -35.71 49.31
CA GLY A 1099 26.39 -36.65 49.44
C GLY A 1099 27.15 -36.98 48.14
N ILE A 1100 26.72 -36.48 46.97
CA ILE A 1100 27.33 -36.75 45.66
C ILE A 1100 27.56 -35.49 44.79
N VAL A 1101 27.38 -34.28 45.33
CA VAL A 1101 27.73 -33.00 44.67
C VAL A 1101 28.86 -32.28 45.39
N SER A 1102 29.67 -31.49 44.67
CA SER A 1102 30.82 -30.79 45.27
C SER A 1102 30.49 -29.50 46.01
N LYS A 1103 29.27 -28.96 45.87
CA LYS A 1103 28.76 -27.84 46.67
C LYS A 1103 27.77 -28.36 47.70
N ASN A 1104 27.66 -27.67 48.84
CA ASN A 1104 26.53 -27.86 49.74
C ASN A 1104 25.24 -27.37 49.05
N VAL A 1105 24.27 -28.27 48.85
CA VAL A 1105 22.98 -28.02 48.21
C VAL A 1105 21.80 -28.15 49.18
N SER A 1106 22.03 -28.28 50.49
CA SER A 1106 20.95 -28.43 51.47
C SER A 1106 19.96 -27.26 51.48
N GLY A 1107 20.43 -26.05 51.11
CA GLY A 1107 19.62 -24.84 50.94
C GLY A 1107 19.05 -24.62 49.53
N ASN A 1108 19.25 -25.52 48.57
CA ASN A 1108 18.86 -25.33 47.16
C ASN A 1108 17.43 -25.82 46.81
N ARG A 1109 16.53 -25.89 47.81
CA ARG A 1109 15.09 -26.10 47.54
C ARG A 1109 14.48 -24.81 46.97
N ILE A 1110 13.66 -24.95 45.93
CA ILE A 1110 12.83 -23.90 45.34
C ILE A 1110 11.39 -24.42 45.30
N ASP A 1111 10.56 -23.95 46.22
CA ASP A 1111 9.18 -24.39 46.39
C ASP A 1111 8.22 -23.20 46.66
N GLY A 1112 6.95 -23.52 46.84
CA GLY A 1112 5.90 -22.57 47.18
C GLY A 1112 4.68 -23.27 47.77
N LYS A 1113 3.69 -22.49 48.20
CA LYS A 1113 2.42 -23.02 48.77
C LYS A 1113 1.57 -23.78 47.75
N ASN A 1114 1.82 -23.57 46.45
CA ASN A 1114 1.18 -24.22 45.32
C ASN A 1114 2.08 -24.06 44.07
N ARG A 1115 1.68 -24.68 42.95
CA ARG A 1115 2.38 -24.64 41.66
C ARG A 1115 2.75 -23.22 41.18
N ASN A 1116 1.87 -22.25 41.40
CA ASN A 1116 2.05 -20.86 40.95
C ASN A 1116 3.09 -20.12 41.81
N GLU A 1117 3.12 -20.39 43.11
CA GLU A 1117 4.15 -19.89 44.03
C GLU A 1117 5.51 -20.56 43.80
N THR A 1118 5.56 -21.87 43.50
CA THR A 1118 6.81 -22.54 43.05
C THR A 1118 7.31 -21.87 41.77
N ASN A 1119 6.42 -21.68 40.78
CA ASN A 1119 6.72 -21.01 39.53
C ASN A 1119 7.27 -19.58 39.75
N ALA A 1120 6.67 -18.80 40.65
CA ALA A 1120 7.16 -17.48 41.04
C ALA A 1120 8.58 -17.53 41.61
N ASN A 1121 8.86 -18.45 42.54
CA ASN A 1121 10.18 -18.58 43.15
C ASN A 1121 11.25 -19.12 42.18
N VAL A 1122 10.89 -19.97 41.23
CA VAL A 1122 11.74 -20.36 40.09
C VAL A 1122 12.08 -19.14 39.23
N ILE A 1123 11.09 -18.33 38.84
CA ILE A 1123 11.32 -17.11 38.04
C ILE A 1123 12.23 -16.13 38.80
N LYS A 1124 11.96 -15.91 40.09
CA LYS A 1124 12.74 -15.04 40.99
C LYS A 1124 14.20 -15.47 41.10
N LYS A 1125 14.46 -16.78 41.18
CA LYS A 1125 15.81 -17.35 41.37
C LYS A 1125 16.64 -17.38 40.09
N PHE A 1126 16.04 -17.73 38.95
CA PHE A 1126 16.78 -18.07 37.72
C PHE A 1126 16.66 -17.04 36.59
N TYR A 1127 15.85 -16.00 36.77
CA TYR A 1127 15.78 -14.81 35.91
C TYR A 1127 15.93 -13.55 36.78
N PRO A 1128 17.14 -13.25 37.29
CA PRO A 1128 17.35 -12.12 38.20
C PRO A 1128 17.07 -10.77 37.53
N GLU A 1129 17.38 -10.64 36.23
CA GLU A 1129 17.29 -9.41 35.43
C GLU A 1129 15.95 -8.66 35.57
N THR A 1130 16.02 -7.32 35.63
CA THR A 1130 14.85 -6.42 35.62
C THR A 1130 14.26 -6.22 34.22
N THR A 1131 15.00 -6.54 33.16
CA THR A 1131 14.52 -6.50 31.77
C THR A 1131 14.62 -7.89 31.15
N LEU A 1132 13.47 -8.47 30.81
CA LEU A 1132 13.38 -9.79 30.20
C LEU A 1132 13.26 -9.68 28.67
N LYS A 1133 13.88 -10.61 27.95
CA LYS A 1133 13.75 -10.75 26.48
C LYS A 1133 12.34 -11.10 26.01
N GLY A 1134 11.46 -11.44 26.95
CA GLY A 1134 10.07 -11.83 26.76
C GLY A 1134 9.56 -12.57 27.99
N VAL A 1135 8.27 -12.88 28.01
CA VAL A 1135 7.64 -13.81 28.98
C VAL A 1135 6.72 -14.75 28.21
N VAL A 1136 6.76 -16.04 28.52
CA VAL A 1136 5.71 -16.98 28.08
C VAL A 1136 4.64 -17.08 29.15
N ILE A 1137 3.37 -17.10 28.76
CA ILE A 1137 2.22 -17.42 29.62
C ILE A 1137 1.53 -18.68 29.08
N ALA A 1138 1.31 -19.64 29.96
CA ALA A 1138 0.63 -20.90 29.67
C ALA A 1138 -0.30 -21.29 30.84
N LYS A 1139 -1.24 -22.21 30.58
CA LYS A 1139 -2.14 -22.76 31.60
C LYS A 1139 -1.33 -23.47 32.70
N ASP A 1140 -1.80 -23.38 33.94
CA ASP A 1140 -1.22 -24.03 35.10
C ASP A 1140 -1.89 -25.37 35.46
N LEU A 1141 -3.03 -25.71 34.86
CA LEU A 1141 -3.75 -26.97 35.06
C LEU A 1141 -3.48 -27.96 33.92
N ASP A 1142 -3.81 -27.59 32.68
CA ASP A 1142 -3.46 -28.33 31.45
C ASP A 1142 -2.05 -27.93 31.01
N LEU A 1143 -1.07 -28.78 31.30
CA LEU A 1143 0.36 -28.47 31.21
C LEU A 1143 0.98 -28.67 29.81
N VAL A 1144 0.23 -29.21 28.84
CA VAL A 1144 0.84 -29.69 27.57
C VAL A 1144 1.46 -28.54 26.75
N ASP A 1145 0.82 -27.37 26.76
CA ASP A 1145 1.30 -26.20 26.03
C ASP A 1145 2.56 -25.60 26.68
N ALA A 1146 2.66 -25.71 28.01
CA ALA A 1146 3.86 -25.34 28.78
C ALA A 1146 5.03 -26.33 28.56
N LEU A 1147 4.73 -27.61 28.29
CA LEU A 1147 5.71 -28.63 27.91
C LEU A 1147 6.23 -28.38 26.48
N ALA A 1148 5.33 -28.16 25.52
CA ALA A 1148 5.70 -27.88 24.13
C ALA A 1148 6.52 -26.59 23.98
N VAL A 1149 6.21 -25.54 24.76
CA VAL A 1149 6.92 -24.24 24.70
C VAL A 1149 8.24 -24.21 25.47
N GLY A 1150 8.53 -25.22 26.31
CA GLY A 1150 9.75 -25.30 27.11
C GLY A 1150 11.05 -25.06 26.34
N PRO A 1151 11.29 -25.75 25.20
CA PRO A 1151 12.48 -25.55 24.36
C PRO A 1151 12.54 -24.16 23.72
N LEU A 1152 11.39 -23.58 23.33
CA LEU A 1152 11.30 -22.23 22.76
C LEU A 1152 11.67 -21.17 23.81
N ALA A 1153 11.14 -21.32 25.02
CA ALA A 1153 11.42 -20.45 26.17
C ALA A 1153 12.89 -20.54 26.59
N ALA A 1154 13.47 -21.75 26.58
CA ALA A 1154 14.89 -21.99 26.81
C ALA A 1154 15.75 -21.31 25.72
N LYS A 1155 15.45 -21.54 24.43
CA LYS A 1155 16.16 -20.96 23.27
C LYS A 1155 16.17 -19.44 23.27
N LYS A 1156 15.05 -18.79 23.64
CA LYS A 1156 14.95 -17.32 23.75
C LYS A 1156 15.48 -16.76 25.09
N ASN A 1157 15.82 -17.62 26.07
CA ASN A 1157 16.11 -17.27 27.48
C ASN A 1157 15.02 -16.38 28.10
N ILE A 1158 13.82 -16.92 28.18
CA ILE A 1158 12.63 -16.28 28.77
C ILE A 1158 11.93 -17.25 29.75
N PRO A 1159 11.28 -16.74 30.82
CA PRO A 1159 10.55 -17.58 31.76
C PRO A 1159 9.21 -18.05 31.18
N VAL A 1160 8.71 -19.18 31.69
CA VAL A 1160 7.33 -19.63 31.52
C VAL A 1160 6.55 -19.37 32.81
N VAL A 1161 5.59 -18.45 32.74
CA VAL A 1161 4.60 -18.21 33.80
C VAL A 1161 3.47 -19.23 33.64
N LEU A 1162 3.15 -19.95 34.71
CA LEU A 1162 2.02 -20.87 34.76
C LEU A 1162 0.83 -20.21 35.47
N ALA A 1163 -0.18 -19.80 34.71
CA ALA A 1163 -1.45 -19.28 35.24
C ALA A 1163 -2.57 -19.29 34.18
N GLN A 1164 -3.70 -19.92 34.49
CA GLN A 1164 -4.91 -19.90 33.66
C GLN A 1164 -5.94 -18.87 34.12
N LYS A 1165 -6.37 -18.94 35.40
CA LYS A 1165 -7.52 -18.17 35.92
C LYS A 1165 -7.13 -16.84 36.55
N SER A 1166 -5.99 -16.81 37.24
CA SER A 1166 -5.44 -15.68 38.00
C SER A 1166 -3.93 -15.87 38.15
N LEU A 1167 -3.16 -14.77 38.23
CA LEU A 1167 -1.78 -14.83 38.77
C LEU A 1167 -1.84 -15.03 40.29
N SER A 1168 -0.79 -15.61 40.87
CA SER A 1168 -0.63 -15.69 42.34
C SER A 1168 0.12 -14.47 42.91
N THR A 1169 -0.04 -14.19 44.20
CA THR A 1169 0.60 -13.04 44.86
C THR A 1169 2.14 -13.06 44.70
N GLY A 1170 2.77 -14.23 44.77
CA GLY A 1170 4.19 -14.40 44.49
C GLY A 1170 4.54 -14.10 43.04
N GLN A 1171 3.76 -14.59 42.07
CA GLN A 1171 3.97 -14.28 40.64
C GLN A 1171 3.87 -12.77 40.41
N GLU A 1172 2.85 -12.11 40.95
CA GLU A 1172 2.66 -10.66 40.80
C GLU A 1172 3.80 -9.86 41.42
N ALA A 1173 4.26 -10.22 42.62
CA ALA A 1173 5.38 -9.55 43.28
C ALA A 1173 6.70 -9.69 42.49
N VAL A 1174 6.95 -10.86 41.89
CA VAL A 1174 8.15 -11.11 41.07
C VAL A 1174 8.03 -10.40 39.72
N LEU A 1175 6.89 -10.49 39.04
CA LEU A 1175 6.67 -9.88 37.72
C LEU A 1175 6.68 -8.35 37.78
N LYS A 1176 6.15 -7.73 38.86
CA LYS A 1176 6.23 -6.27 39.09
C LYS A 1176 7.65 -5.72 39.20
N SER A 1177 8.64 -6.58 39.50
CA SER A 1177 10.07 -6.20 39.50
C SER A 1177 10.73 -6.28 38.12
N LYS A 1178 9.97 -6.62 37.07
CA LYS A 1178 10.48 -6.97 35.75
C LYS A 1178 9.72 -6.26 34.64
N THR A 1179 10.37 -6.13 33.50
CA THR A 1179 9.89 -5.39 32.35
C THR A 1179 10.11 -6.18 31.08
N THR A 1180 9.21 -6.10 30.11
CA THR A 1180 9.43 -6.64 28.76
C THR A 1180 8.49 -6.03 27.74
N ASN A 1181 8.91 -5.99 26.47
CA ASN A 1181 8.09 -5.51 25.36
C ASN A 1181 7.34 -6.65 24.64
N ILE A 1182 7.46 -7.90 25.09
CA ILE A 1182 6.83 -9.05 24.41
C ILE A 1182 6.31 -10.15 25.37
N ILE A 1183 5.07 -10.58 25.14
CA ILE A 1183 4.44 -11.73 25.82
C ILE A 1183 4.05 -12.77 24.75
N PHE A 1184 4.46 -14.02 24.94
CA PHE A 1184 4.02 -15.17 24.15
C PHE A 1184 2.93 -15.92 24.92
N GLN A 1185 1.71 -16.03 24.38
CA GLN A 1185 0.71 -16.95 24.92
C GLN A 1185 0.87 -18.31 24.23
N ALA A 1186 1.17 -19.34 25.01
CA ALA A 1186 1.18 -20.73 24.56
C ALA A 1186 -0.16 -21.40 24.96
N GLY A 1187 -0.95 -21.78 23.95
CA GLY A 1187 -2.23 -22.44 24.13
C GLY A 1187 -3.41 -21.50 24.44
N GLY A 1188 -4.61 -21.97 24.09
CA GLY A 1188 -5.87 -21.28 24.36
C GLY A 1188 -6.30 -21.41 25.83
N GLY A 1189 -7.32 -20.63 26.22
CA GLY A 1189 -8.00 -20.79 27.51
C GLY A 1189 -7.34 -20.15 28.74
N VAL A 1190 -6.28 -19.35 28.58
CA VAL A 1190 -5.81 -18.39 29.60
C VAL A 1190 -6.75 -17.19 29.62
N ASN A 1191 -7.21 -16.76 30.80
CA ASN A 1191 -8.16 -15.65 30.94
C ASN A 1191 -7.60 -14.30 30.44
N THR A 1192 -8.41 -13.51 29.76
CA THR A 1192 -8.07 -12.14 29.34
C THR A 1192 -7.65 -11.26 30.53
N SER A 1193 -8.26 -11.44 31.70
CA SER A 1193 -7.88 -10.74 32.93
C SER A 1193 -6.46 -11.09 33.43
N VAL A 1194 -5.99 -12.31 33.21
CA VAL A 1194 -4.59 -12.70 33.48
C VAL A 1194 -3.65 -12.00 32.50
N LEU A 1195 -4.02 -11.94 31.22
CA LEU A 1195 -3.21 -11.30 30.18
C LEU A 1195 -3.07 -9.78 30.38
N GLU A 1196 -4.16 -9.08 30.69
CA GLU A 1196 -4.11 -7.64 30.98
C GLU A 1196 -3.38 -7.33 32.31
N LYS A 1197 -3.52 -8.19 33.32
CA LYS A 1197 -2.76 -8.04 34.57
C LYS A 1197 -1.26 -8.30 34.35
N LEU A 1198 -0.91 -9.32 33.57
CA LEU A 1198 0.46 -9.64 33.19
C LEU A 1198 1.11 -8.51 32.39
N LYS A 1199 0.42 -7.94 31.40
CA LYS A 1199 0.86 -6.72 30.70
C LYS A 1199 1.13 -5.59 31.71
N LYS A 1200 0.14 -5.24 32.54
CA LYS A 1200 0.24 -4.13 33.51
C LYS A 1200 1.39 -4.29 34.51
N LEU A 1201 1.78 -5.52 34.85
CA LEU A 1201 2.91 -5.80 35.74
C LEU A 1201 4.28 -5.68 35.04
N LEU A 1202 4.33 -5.82 33.71
CA LEU A 1202 5.55 -5.83 32.89
C LEU A 1202 5.79 -4.53 32.11
N THR A 1203 4.85 -3.58 32.16
CA THR A 1203 4.99 -2.21 31.61
C THR A 1203 5.69 -1.28 32.62
N ILE A 1204 6.53 -0.37 32.12
CA ILE A 1204 7.37 0.58 32.90
C ILE A 1204 6.72 1.96 33.06
#